data_AF-G0U9A5-F1
#
_entry.id   AF-G0U9A5-F1
#
_cell.length_a   1.000
_cell.length_b   1.000
_cell.length_c   1.000
_cell.angle_alpha   90.00
_cell.angle_beta   90.00
_cell.angle_gamma   90.00
#
_symmetry.space_group_name_H-M   'P 1'
#
loop_
_entity.id
_entity.type
_entity.pdbx_description
1 polymer ?
#
loop_
_entity_poly.entity_id
_entity_poly.type
_entity_poly.pdbx_seq_one_letter_code
_entity_poly.pdbx_strand_id
1 'polypeptide(L)'
;MSRADKRHHRDFVVGTSKDEAVRLYAFANTRPGYRVIFSPKEPLIVLKTKKSTDGRQHPCTQWAPLASILFTLRPSTTHAMYVVDTTSLSQTMEREESVAPTGGPVVKRLSNVLAKLNPCDAVMVAAGVSASLAFKYVVTGEKSLGHSSRLVRRLLLVCPPSAKVFAKLMGEMAKRGRRNDYPKPELLVLLPDKDHVGEWQGLLGGTVAASLIESWSVSSNLQPSLFAAIAREAGVGADGTTVKLETHYADPRVFRIDFILSKDTKKTEQRVTLSPLTSNGHDDEAAEDSSLEGEGDAQGACGECRGVSCEDESSPSSQNETEASGEENQCNAACSSRRCCAAVVSGLTSLSHCKLSVPLVVEGRVMDSTATTIGTTQGRVTLKGLRDALKSGRSSAVNSEELTRGSPIRVECHVQRDDAGRTTLKVLKASFLTKVQARRSMTVCPMSEVPSYNVSAVAHNYGTLLIRGRKCVLVRSLNGEFDGMRIPWLPHSSTKETSLECAERALCERCDVSPDNFYMPNYLSPVSYYERSTEDDTVFCYTIFVAFAVTPASGGADGVEDAECPSEPYRLLRSGEEREVLGQIKSAVQRAYMAGLYIPLNGMGVFGEDVADIVDTAATPRVELPPLGGLELLVICAPGMSADYVTGLICEIVTNVVVRISEASQRTEIEQTIAASLSAESDRVVLCLEPDADIGEFSEEELIYWSSRGARPRVITLLDPQLGEQIISCDQDVALHHFVHSVMISDALVTINNEVQQFTAHVWGLLKLAHALNDDLALYSGLVARHPISPPASPLASGILTPSSESGHSLHEISVHRSERPIVASRLAPLLDDMGLEGCYKHATLLWAHGEVWQADRPDIRGVLALNSLRRCLVLEEGSPWDNECRSSFVTLYVWATTDGRTELEKIINILLDSMLSDPTEAL
;
A
#
# COMPACT_ATOMS: atom_id res chain seq x y z
N MET A 1 3.06 5.15 -34.15
CA MET A 1 3.72 6.43 -33.80
C MET A 1 5.00 6.60 -34.58
N SER A 2 5.27 7.80 -35.10
CA SER A 2 6.54 8.10 -35.78
C SER A 2 7.71 8.09 -34.79
N ARG A 3 8.96 7.97 -35.28
CA ARG A 3 10.17 7.99 -34.42
C ARG A 3 10.31 9.29 -33.61
N ALA A 4 9.73 10.40 -34.08
CA ALA A 4 9.69 11.67 -33.37
C ALA A 4 8.63 11.68 -32.26
N ASP A 5 7.43 11.14 -32.54
CA ASP A 5 6.37 10.98 -31.54
C ASP A 5 6.79 10.01 -30.43
N LYS A 6 7.55 8.96 -30.77
CA LYS A 6 8.12 8.00 -29.82
C LYS A 6 9.18 8.64 -28.91
N ARG A 7 10.00 9.58 -29.41
CA ARG A 7 10.92 10.37 -28.57
C ARG A 7 10.17 11.36 -27.68
N HIS A 8 9.13 12.00 -28.21
CA HIS A 8 8.31 12.93 -27.44
C HIS A 8 7.46 12.23 -26.38
N HIS A 9 7.11 10.95 -26.55
CA HIS A 9 6.46 10.18 -25.47
C HIS A 9 7.44 9.62 -24.44
N ARG A 10 8.64 9.21 -24.87
CA ARG A 10 9.72 8.71 -24.01
C ARG A 10 10.23 9.75 -23.00
N ASP A 11 10.20 11.03 -23.36
CA ASP A 11 10.77 12.10 -22.52
C ASP A 11 9.74 12.71 -21.52
N PHE A 12 8.46 12.30 -21.52
CA PHE A 12 7.36 13.01 -20.81
C PHE A 12 6.32 12.12 -20.08
N VAL A 13 6.57 10.81 -19.91
CA VAL A 13 5.62 9.91 -19.23
C VAL A 13 6.35 8.90 -18.33
N VAL A 14 6.97 9.35 -17.23
CA VAL A 14 7.07 8.62 -15.94
C VAL A 14 7.33 9.63 -14.80
N GLY A 15 6.30 9.91 -13.99
CA GLY A 15 6.40 10.00 -12.53
C GLY A 15 7.54 10.86 -11.94
N THR A 16 7.89 11.96 -12.60
CA THR A 16 8.71 13.05 -12.04
C THR A 16 8.02 14.37 -12.35
N SER A 17 8.36 15.43 -11.62
CA SER A 17 7.64 16.73 -11.62
C SER A 17 7.54 17.46 -12.97
N LYS A 18 8.06 16.87 -14.06
CA LYS A 18 8.05 17.38 -15.44
C LYS A 18 7.16 16.59 -16.43
N ASP A 19 6.39 15.59 -15.99
CA ASP A 19 5.50 14.81 -16.86
C ASP A 19 4.35 15.65 -17.47
N GLU A 20 4.00 15.35 -18.73
CA GLU A 20 2.70 15.72 -19.33
C GLU A 20 1.59 14.82 -18.76
N ALA A 21 1.42 14.82 -17.45
CA ALA A 21 0.43 14.01 -16.74
C ALA A 21 -0.88 14.76 -16.48
N VAL A 22 -1.96 14.01 -16.25
CA VAL A 22 -3.17 14.52 -15.60
C VAL A 22 -2.80 14.86 -14.16
N ARG A 23 -2.95 16.13 -13.77
CA ARG A 23 -2.56 16.63 -12.45
C ARG A 23 -3.76 16.62 -11.52
N LEU A 24 -3.51 16.32 -10.25
CA LEU A 24 -4.52 16.34 -9.20
C LEU A 24 -4.19 17.45 -8.20
N TYR A 25 -5.12 18.38 -8.03
CA TYR A 25 -5.07 19.41 -7.01
C TYR A 25 -6.23 19.25 -6.03
N ALA A 26 -6.06 19.76 -4.82
CA ALA A 26 -7.05 19.74 -3.77
C ALA A 26 -7.12 21.11 -3.10
N PHE A 27 -8.31 21.69 -3.03
CA PHE A 27 -8.60 22.77 -2.10
C PHE A 27 -8.95 22.19 -0.73
N ALA A 28 -8.31 22.68 0.33
CA ALA A 28 -8.62 22.30 1.71
C ALA A 28 -8.45 23.50 2.66
N ASN A 29 -9.29 23.55 3.71
CA ASN A 29 -9.24 24.57 4.76
C ASN A 29 -8.62 24.06 6.08
N THR A 30 -8.12 22.82 6.12
CA THR A 30 -7.53 22.17 7.32
C THR A 30 -6.02 22.46 7.47
N ARG A 31 -5.50 22.44 8.71
CA ARG A 31 -4.09 22.74 9.06
C ARG A 31 -3.07 21.66 8.60
N PRO A 32 -1.77 21.98 8.48
CA PRO A 32 -0.71 21.05 8.06
C PRO A 32 -0.56 19.94 9.11
N GLY A 33 -0.73 18.68 8.69
CA GLY A 33 -0.74 17.50 9.57
C GLY A 33 -1.97 16.60 9.36
N TYR A 34 -3.04 17.12 8.74
CA TYR A 34 -4.20 16.32 8.35
C TYR A 34 -3.81 15.34 7.23
N ARG A 35 -3.96 14.03 7.47
CA ARG A 35 -3.69 12.99 6.48
C ARG A 35 -4.89 12.90 5.53
N VAL A 36 -4.63 13.00 4.23
CA VAL A 36 -5.65 12.81 3.19
C VAL A 36 -6.18 11.39 3.32
N ILE A 37 -7.50 11.26 3.47
CA ILE A 37 -8.20 9.98 3.55
C ILE A 37 -8.08 9.32 2.18
N PHE A 38 -7.60 8.07 2.17
CA PHE A 38 -7.65 7.22 0.99
C PHE A 38 -9.12 6.91 0.71
N SER A 39 -9.59 7.12 -0.52
CA SER A 39 -10.99 6.94 -0.90
C SER A 39 -11.96 7.97 -0.28
N PRO A 40 -11.94 9.24 -0.76
CA PRO A 40 -12.91 10.23 -0.30
C PRO A 40 -14.34 9.80 -0.67
N LYS A 41 -15.28 9.92 0.28
CA LYS A 41 -16.71 9.64 0.06
C LYS A 41 -17.41 10.91 -0.46
N GLU A 42 -18.21 10.74 -1.51
CA GLU A 42 -18.97 11.78 -2.22
C GLU A 42 -18.18 13.08 -2.50
N PRO A 43 -16.92 13.02 -2.97
CA PRO A 43 -16.14 14.23 -3.19
C PRO A 43 -16.68 15.02 -4.39
N LEU A 44 -16.49 16.33 -4.34
CA LEU A 44 -16.68 17.19 -5.51
C LEU A 44 -15.37 17.26 -6.31
N ILE A 45 -15.42 16.81 -7.56
CA ILE A 45 -14.27 16.73 -8.47
C ILE A 45 -14.53 17.62 -9.68
N VAL A 46 -13.68 18.62 -9.92
CA VAL A 46 -13.75 19.47 -11.10
C VAL A 46 -12.81 18.95 -12.19
N LEU A 47 -13.32 18.75 -13.40
CA LEU A 47 -12.50 18.41 -14.57
C LEU A 47 -12.19 19.66 -15.42
N LYS A 48 -10.90 19.99 -15.54
CA LYS A 48 -10.40 21.10 -16.35
C LYS A 48 -9.60 20.59 -17.55
N THR A 49 -10.03 20.93 -18.77
CA THR A 49 -9.40 20.41 -19.99
C THR A 49 -8.75 21.45 -20.91
N LYS A 50 -9.14 22.73 -20.84
CA LYS A 50 -8.62 23.78 -21.74
C LYS A 50 -7.75 24.83 -21.03
N LYS A 51 -6.61 25.18 -21.65
CA LYS A 51 -5.74 26.27 -21.21
C LYS A 51 -6.46 27.62 -21.30
N SER A 52 -6.22 28.50 -20.34
CA SER A 52 -6.63 29.90 -20.43
C SER A 52 -5.97 30.56 -21.65
N THR A 53 -6.63 31.54 -22.27
CA THR A 53 -6.12 32.29 -23.43
C THR A 53 -4.78 32.96 -23.14
N ASP A 54 -4.50 33.26 -21.87
CA ASP A 54 -3.33 34.01 -21.44
C ASP A 54 -2.16 33.09 -21.03
N GLY A 55 -2.35 31.75 -21.05
CA GLY A 55 -1.32 30.73 -20.86
C GLY A 55 -0.63 30.69 -19.48
N ARG A 56 -0.85 31.66 -18.60
CA ARG A 56 -0.14 31.88 -17.32
C ARG A 56 -1.00 31.73 -16.07
N GLN A 57 -2.22 31.18 -16.18
CA GLN A 57 -3.14 31.09 -15.05
C GLN A 57 -3.12 29.70 -14.42
N HIS A 58 -2.94 29.64 -13.09
CA HIS A 58 -3.02 28.39 -12.32
C HIS A 58 -4.37 27.68 -12.57
N PRO A 59 -4.39 26.34 -12.77
CA PRO A 59 -5.60 25.61 -13.14
C PRO A 59 -6.73 25.78 -12.12
N CYS A 60 -6.38 25.91 -10.84
CA CYS A 60 -7.33 26.10 -9.74
C CYS A 60 -7.90 27.52 -9.63
N THR A 61 -7.30 28.57 -10.22
CA THR A 61 -7.74 29.98 -10.01
C THR A 61 -9.20 30.19 -10.40
N GLN A 62 -9.63 29.60 -11.51
CA GLN A 62 -11.02 29.70 -12.00
C GLN A 62 -12.04 29.10 -11.01
N TRP A 63 -11.61 28.14 -10.18
CA TRP A 63 -12.47 27.36 -9.32
C TRP A 63 -12.36 27.74 -7.83
N ALA A 64 -11.46 28.66 -7.50
CA ALA A 64 -11.33 29.19 -6.14
C ALA A 64 -12.64 29.79 -5.60
N PRO A 65 -13.46 30.54 -6.38
CA PRO A 65 -14.74 31.02 -5.89
C PRO A 65 -15.74 29.90 -5.55
N LEU A 66 -15.72 28.79 -6.31
CA LEU A 66 -16.52 27.61 -5.99
C LEU A 66 -16.05 27.00 -4.67
N ALA A 67 -14.75 26.79 -4.51
CA ALA A 67 -14.18 26.29 -3.27
C ALA A 67 -14.59 27.15 -2.07
N SER A 68 -14.45 28.48 -2.16
CA SER A 68 -14.88 29.40 -1.10
C SER A 68 -16.37 29.24 -0.76
N ILE A 69 -17.26 29.11 -1.76
CA ILE A 69 -18.68 28.85 -1.52
C ILE A 69 -18.86 27.50 -0.81
N LEU A 70 -18.20 26.43 -1.27
CA LEU A 70 -18.30 25.10 -0.66
C LEU A 70 -17.88 25.10 0.81
N PHE A 71 -16.73 25.69 1.13
CA PHE A 71 -16.23 25.76 2.52
C PHE A 71 -17.02 26.77 3.37
N THR A 72 -17.70 27.75 2.76
CA THR A 72 -18.64 28.62 3.49
C THR A 72 -19.95 27.88 3.81
N LEU A 73 -20.44 27.07 2.87
CA LEU A 73 -21.63 26.24 3.07
C LEU A 73 -21.36 25.08 4.03
N ARG A 74 -20.14 24.56 4.06
CA ARG A 74 -19.68 23.47 4.94
C ARG A 74 -18.40 23.87 5.69
N PRO A 75 -18.47 24.76 6.69
CA PRO A 75 -17.28 25.23 7.42
C PRO A 75 -16.54 24.12 8.18
N SER A 76 -17.27 23.06 8.52
CA SER A 76 -16.84 21.85 9.22
C SER A 76 -16.20 20.78 8.35
N THR A 77 -16.34 20.86 7.02
CA THR A 77 -15.93 19.76 6.15
C THR A 77 -14.43 19.56 6.22
N THR A 78 -14.01 18.32 6.48
CA THR A 78 -12.62 17.89 6.33
C THR A 78 -12.34 17.37 4.92
N HIS A 79 -13.37 17.24 4.08
CA HIS A 79 -13.25 16.80 2.69
C HIS A 79 -12.67 17.91 1.83
N ALA A 80 -11.70 17.54 0.99
CA ALA A 80 -11.16 18.44 -0.02
C ALA A 80 -12.08 18.52 -1.24
N MET A 81 -12.07 19.67 -1.90
CA MET A 81 -12.58 19.79 -3.27
C MET A 81 -11.43 19.52 -4.23
N TYR A 82 -11.60 18.57 -5.15
CA TYR A 82 -10.53 18.17 -6.06
C TYR A 82 -10.65 18.86 -7.41
N VAL A 83 -9.51 19.21 -8.01
CA VAL A 83 -9.42 19.69 -9.39
C VAL A 83 -8.48 18.75 -10.15
N VAL A 84 -9.05 18.06 -11.13
CA VAL A 84 -8.31 17.22 -12.07
C VAL A 84 -8.03 18.03 -13.31
N ASP A 85 -6.75 18.30 -13.54
CA ASP A 85 -6.27 19.16 -14.61
C ASP A 85 -5.63 18.33 -15.72
N THR A 86 -6.19 18.41 -16.92
CA THR A 86 -5.66 17.80 -18.14
C THR A 86 -5.10 18.85 -19.09
N THR A 87 -5.03 20.13 -18.69
CA THR A 87 -4.62 21.22 -19.58
C THR A 87 -3.15 21.15 -19.98
N SER A 88 -2.31 20.44 -19.21
CA SER A 88 -0.90 20.20 -19.55
C SER A 88 -0.69 19.11 -20.59
N LEU A 89 -1.73 18.40 -21.02
CA LEU A 89 -1.62 17.39 -22.07
C LEU A 89 -1.41 18.03 -23.45
N SER A 90 -0.71 17.32 -24.33
CA SER A 90 -0.39 17.81 -25.66
C SER A 90 -1.60 17.89 -26.59
N GLN A 91 -1.57 18.85 -27.53
CA GLN A 91 -2.64 19.02 -28.52
C GLN A 91 -2.83 17.80 -29.44
N THR A 92 -1.80 16.96 -29.59
CA THR A 92 -1.90 15.70 -30.32
C THR A 92 -2.81 14.70 -29.59
N MET A 93 -2.65 14.56 -28.27
CA MET A 93 -3.53 13.72 -27.45
C MET A 93 -4.97 14.22 -27.45
N GLU A 94 -5.19 15.54 -27.42
CA GLU A 94 -6.53 16.13 -27.53
C GLU A 94 -7.20 15.80 -28.88
N ARG A 95 -6.43 15.83 -29.98
CA ARG A 95 -6.92 15.45 -31.31
C ARG A 95 -7.24 13.97 -31.39
N GLU A 96 -6.37 13.11 -30.89
CA GLU A 96 -6.62 11.66 -30.85
C GLU A 96 -7.85 11.32 -30.00
N GLU A 97 -8.02 12.00 -28.85
CA GLU A 97 -9.20 11.86 -28.01
C GLU A 97 -10.47 12.32 -28.75
N SER A 98 -10.40 13.39 -29.55
CA SER A 98 -11.57 13.86 -30.31
C SER A 98 -12.05 12.86 -31.38
N VAL A 99 -11.14 12.00 -31.88
CA VAL A 99 -11.44 11.00 -32.93
C VAL A 99 -11.83 9.66 -32.31
N ALA A 100 -11.32 9.28 -31.13
CA ALA A 100 -11.59 8.00 -30.49
C ALA A 100 -12.95 7.99 -29.77
N PRO A 101 -14.03 7.36 -30.27
CA PRO A 101 -15.38 7.59 -29.73
C PRO A 101 -15.64 7.03 -28.32
N THR A 102 -14.88 6.03 -27.87
CA THR A 102 -15.20 5.21 -26.69
C THR A 102 -14.02 4.99 -25.73
N GLY A 103 -12.99 5.84 -25.83
CA GLY A 103 -11.84 5.85 -24.91
C GLY A 103 -10.53 6.16 -25.63
N GLY A 104 -10.05 7.40 -25.49
CA GLY A 104 -8.76 7.84 -26.00
C GLY A 104 -7.67 7.95 -24.91
N PRO A 105 -6.49 8.49 -25.28
CA PRO A 105 -5.34 8.58 -24.38
C PRO A 105 -5.62 9.45 -23.14
N VAL A 106 -6.46 10.48 -23.27
CA VAL A 106 -6.79 11.39 -22.16
C VAL A 106 -7.71 10.70 -21.16
N VAL A 107 -8.74 9.99 -21.65
CA VAL A 107 -9.68 9.23 -20.78
C VAL A 107 -8.95 8.14 -19.99
N LYS A 108 -7.99 7.43 -20.60
CA LYS A 108 -7.19 6.41 -19.91
C LYS A 108 -6.34 6.99 -18.78
N ARG A 109 -5.68 8.13 -19.01
CA ARG A 109 -4.88 8.81 -17.98
C ARG A 109 -5.76 9.34 -16.86
N LEU A 110 -6.90 9.94 -17.20
CA LEU A 110 -7.90 10.39 -16.23
C LEU A 110 -8.38 9.22 -15.35
N SER A 111 -8.66 8.07 -15.96
CA SER A 111 -9.08 6.85 -15.25
C SER A 111 -8.03 6.34 -14.27
N ASN A 112 -6.75 6.35 -14.65
CA ASN A 112 -5.67 5.95 -13.77
C ASN A 112 -5.54 6.88 -12.55
N VAL A 113 -5.65 8.19 -12.74
CA VAL A 113 -5.56 9.16 -11.63
C VAL A 113 -6.75 9.04 -10.70
N LEU A 114 -7.96 8.93 -11.24
CA LEU A 114 -9.18 8.81 -10.43
C LEU A 114 -9.26 7.45 -9.71
N ALA A 115 -8.86 6.36 -10.34
CA ALA A 115 -8.78 5.05 -9.67
C ALA A 115 -7.75 5.03 -8.52
N LYS A 116 -6.65 5.79 -8.63
CA LYS A 116 -5.68 5.96 -7.54
C LYS A 116 -6.20 6.83 -6.40
N LEU A 117 -7.01 7.84 -6.70
CA LEU A 117 -7.74 8.62 -5.69
C LEU A 117 -8.82 7.76 -5.02
N ASN A 118 -9.38 6.81 -5.77
CA ASN A 118 -10.43 5.86 -5.37
C ASN A 118 -11.68 6.53 -4.76
N PRO A 119 -12.24 7.61 -5.32
CA PRO A 119 -13.41 8.24 -4.73
C PRO A 119 -14.60 7.27 -4.70
N CYS A 120 -15.50 7.40 -3.72
CA CYS A 120 -16.76 6.66 -3.66
C CYS A 120 -17.92 7.62 -3.96
N ASP A 121 -18.64 7.38 -5.04
CA ASP A 121 -19.81 8.13 -5.51
C ASP A 121 -19.56 9.64 -5.69
N ALA A 122 -18.44 10.00 -6.32
CA ALA A 122 -18.11 11.41 -6.55
C ALA A 122 -19.13 12.15 -7.41
N VAL A 123 -19.19 13.48 -7.18
CA VAL A 123 -19.85 14.44 -8.05
C VAL A 123 -18.79 15.09 -8.94
N MET A 124 -18.77 14.75 -10.23
CA MET A 124 -17.86 15.35 -11.19
C MET A 124 -18.50 16.58 -11.86
N VAL A 125 -17.81 17.72 -11.85
CA VAL A 125 -18.22 18.97 -12.49
C VAL A 125 -17.35 19.24 -13.71
N ALA A 126 -17.95 19.41 -14.88
CA ALA A 126 -17.24 19.67 -16.12
C ALA A 126 -17.87 20.83 -16.90
N ALA A 127 -17.12 21.93 -17.03
CA ALA A 127 -17.60 23.13 -17.70
C ALA A 127 -17.16 23.25 -19.16
N GLY A 128 -18.07 23.71 -20.02
CA GLY A 128 -17.81 24.01 -21.43
C GLY A 128 -17.25 22.81 -22.17
N VAL A 129 -16.07 22.98 -22.75
CA VAL A 129 -15.39 21.95 -23.55
C VAL A 129 -14.95 20.72 -22.73
N SER A 130 -14.84 20.82 -21.40
CA SER A 130 -14.55 19.66 -20.54
C SER A 130 -15.70 18.64 -20.54
N ALA A 131 -16.92 19.07 -20.86
CA ALA A 131 -18.13 18.27 -20.72
C ALA A 131 -18.13 16.99 -21.56
N SER A 132 -17.59 17.04 -22.78
CA SER A 132 -17.53 15.85 -23.66
C SER A 132 -16.55 14.79 -23.14
N LEU A 133 -15.41 15.21 -22.59
CA LEU A 133 -14.42 14.32 -21.99
C LEU A 133 -14.95 13.68 -20.72
N ALA A 134 -15.58 14.47 -19.84
CA ALA A 134 -16.18 13.98 -18.60
C ALA A 134 -17.27 12.93 -18.88
N PHE A 135 -18.15 13.21 -19.84
CA PHE A 135 -19.20 12.28 -20.24
C PHE A 135 -18.63 10.95 -20.77
N LYS A 136 -17.60 11.02 -21.60
CA LYS A 136 -16.87 9.83 -22.06
C LYS A 136 -16.28 9.02 -20.92
N TYR A 137 -15.63 9.69 -19.97
CA TYR A 137 -15.01 9.05 -18.82
C TYR A 137 -16.04 8.31 -17.98
N VAL A 138 -17.13 8.99 -17.58
CA VAL A 138 -18.16 8.40 -16.72
C VAL A 138 -18.89 7.25 -17.42
N VAL A 139 -19.10 7.29 -18.73
CA VAL A 139 -19.81 6.20 -19.42
C VAL A 139 -18.90 5.01 -19.77
N THR A 140 -17.63 5.25 -20.11
CA THR A 140 -16.75 4.21 -20.70
C THR A 140 -15.34 4.11 -20.13
N GLY A 141 -14.84 5.17 -19.50
CA GLY A 141 -13.46 5.27 -19.05
C GLY A 141 -13.22 4.80 -17.62
N GLU A 142 -14.28 4.59 -16.84
CA GLU A 142 -14.18 4.25 -15.43
C GLU A 142 -13.67 2.81 -15.20
N LYS A 143 -12.76 2.64 -14.25
CA LYS A 143 -12.27 1.33 -13.83
C LYS A 143 -13.18 0.79 -12.73
N SER A 144 -13.80 -0.36 -12.95
CA SER A 144 -14.44 -1.11 -11.86
C SER A 144 -13.33 -1.68 -10.98
N LEU A 145 -13.37 -1.33 -9.69
CA LEU A 145 -12.42 -1.80 -8.69
C LEU A 145 -12.99 -2.97 -7.87
N GLY A 146 -14.11 -3.56 -8.29
CA GLY A 146 -14.79 -4.66 -7.57
C GLY A 146 -15.71 -4.21 -6.43
N HIS A 147 -15.98 -2.91 -6.30
CA HIS A 147 -16.86 -2.32 -5.28
C HIS A 147 -18.25 -2.08 -5.90
N SER A 148 -19.30 -2.03 -5.09
CA SER A 148 -20.69 -1.76 -5.54
C SER A 148 -20.91 -0.30 -5.96
N SER A 149 -20.11 0.64 -5.45
CA SER A 149 -20.18 2.08 -5.73
C SER A 149 -19.40 2.50 -6.99
N ARG A 150 -19.79 3.66 -7.56
CA ARG A 150 -19.05 4.24 -8.68
C ARG A 150 -17.91 5.12 -8.17
N LEU A 151 -16.81 5.22 -8.91
CA LEU A 151 -15.86 6.32 -8.73
C LEU A 151 -16.52 7.67 -8.96
N VAL A 152 -17.39 7.75 -9.98
CA VAL A 152 -18.21 8.94 -10.24
C VAL A 152 -19.67 8.52 -10.43
N ARG A 153 -20.49 8.86 -9.43
CA ARG A 153 -21.93 8.60 -9.45
C ARG A 153 -22.69 9.65 -10.25
N ARG A 154 -22.37 10.94 -10.03
CA ARG A 154 -23.11 12.07 -10.60
C ARG A 154 -22.19 12.95 -11.44
N LEU A 155 -22.64 13.31 -12.64
CA LEU A 155 -21.94 14.19 -13.57
C LEU A 155 -22.74 15.47 -13.79
N LEU A 156 -22.15 16.62 -13.48
CA LEU A 156 -22.67 17.96 -13.74
C LEU A 156 -21.98 18.56 -14.96
N LEU A 157 -22.73 18.69 -16.06
CA LEU A 157 -22.29 19.38 -17.26
C LEU A 157 -22.69 20.86 -17.18
N VAL A 158 -21.70 21.74 -17.10
CA VAL A 158 -21.92 23.17 -16.91
C VAL A 158 -21.67 23.91 -18.21
N CYS A 159 -22.70 24.52 -18.79
CA CYS A 159 -22.66 25.21 -20.08
C CYS A 159 -21.98 24.38 -21.19
N PRO A 160 -22.39 23.12 -21.44
CA PRO A 160 -21.80 22.28 -22.48
C PRO A 160 -22.01 22.88 -23.89
N PRO A 161 -21.16 22.53 -24.88
CA PRO A 161 -21.12 23.20 -26.18
C PRO A 161 -22.38 23.00 -27.04
N SER A 162 -22.82 21.75 -27.28
CA SER A 162 -24.05 21.44 -28.05
C SER A 162 -24.53 20.03 -27.77
N ALA A 163 -25.85 19.82 -27.66
CA ALA A 163 -26.46 18.52 -27.44
C ALA A 163 -26.14 17.51 -28.56
N LYS A 164 -25.98 17.97 -29.80
CA LYS A 164 -25.63 17.11 -30.96
C LYS A 164 -24.33 16.32 -30.77
N VAL A 165 -23.35 16.90 -30.07
CA VAL A 165 -22.07 16.23 -29.76
C VAL A 165 -22.32 15.01 -28.87
N PHE A 166 -23.18 15.15 -27.87
CA PHE A 166 -23.53 14.09 -26.91
C PHE A 166 -24.44 13.04 -27.53
N ALA A 167 -25.34 13.43 -28.45
CA ALA A 167 -26.13 12.49 -29.23
C ALA A 167 -25.26 11.51 -30.03
N LYS A 168 -24.22 12.03 -30.69
CA LYS A 168 -23.25 11.20 -31.41
C LYS A 168 -22.48 10.27 -30.47
N LEU A 169 -21.99 10.79 -29.34
CA LEU A 169 -21.26 9.99 -28.35
C LEU A 169 -22.12 8.85 -27.77
N MET A 170 -23.35 9.15 -27.36
CA MET A 170 -24.28 8.15 -26.84
C MET A 170 -24.63 7.07 -27.87
N GLY A 171 -24.84 7.46 -29.14
CA GLY A 171 -25.11 6.53 -30.23
C GLY A 171 -23.94 5.56 -30.49
N GLU A 172 -22.69 6.01 -30.37
CA GLU A 172 -21.52 5.14 -30.51
C GLU A 172 -21.31 4.24 -29.29
N MET A 173 -21.60 4.73 -28.09
CA MET A 173 -21.45 3.97 -26.84
C MET A 173 -22.51 2.87 -26.69
N ALA A 174 -23.75 3.13 -27.13
CA ALA A 174 -24.84 2.14 -27.05
C ALA A 174 -24.67 0.93 -27.99
N LYS A 175 -23.78 1.01 -28.98
CA LYS A 175 -23.46 -0.12 -29.88
C LYS A 175 -22.61 -1.20 -29.21
N ARG A 176 -22.01 -0.95 -28.05
CA ARG A 176 -21.20 -1.92 -27.30
C ARG A 176 -22.05 -2.63 -26.25
N GLY A 177 -21.95 -3.96 -26.20
CA GLY A 177 -22.68 -4.81 -25.25
C GLY A 177 -22.44 -4.39 -23.80
N ARG A 178 -23.50 -4.50 -22.98
CA ARG A 178 -23.50 -4.07 -21.57
C ARG A 178 -22.70 -5.05 -20.71
N ARG A 179 -21.95 -4.51 -19.74
CA ARG A 179 -21.65 -5.23 -18.49
C ARG A 179 -22.87 -5.06 -17.59
N ASN A 180 -23.57 -6.14 -17.27
CA ASN A 180 -24.89 -6.08 -16.63
C ASN A 180 -24.87 -5.65 -15.16
N ASP A 181 -23.70 -5.55 -14.52
CA ASP A 181 -23.61 -5.49 -13.05
C ASP A 181 -23.04 -4.17 -12.48
N TYR A 182 -22.71 -3.16 -13.30
CA TYR A 182 -22.21 -1.87 -12.80
C TYR A 182 -23.31 -0.80 -12.78
N PRO A 183 -23.53 -0.06 -11.67
CA PRO A 183 -24.57 0.97 -11.57
C PRO A 183 -24.44 2.00 -12.69
N LYS A 184 -25.52 2.60 -13.18
CA LYS A 184 -25.45 3.67 -14.19
C LYS A 184 -25.12 5.02 -13.51
N PRO A 185 -24.60 6.04 -14.23
CA PRO A 185 -24.38 7.35 -13.66
C PRO A 185 -25.65 8.23 -13.70
N GLU A 186 -25.68 9.26 -12.87
CA GLU A 186 -26.67 10.35 -12.91
C GLU A 186 -26.10 11.54 -13.71
N LEU A 187 -26.93 12.20 -14.52
CA LEU A 187 -26.50 13.32 -15.36
C LEU A 187 -27.31 14.59 -15.12
N LEU A 188 -26.66 15.68 -14.73
CA LEU A 188 -27.28 16.99 -14.60
C LEU A 188 -26.66 17.98 -15.59
N VAL A 189 -27.50 18.73 -16.31
CA VAL A 189 -27.05 19.71 -17.30
C VAL A 189 -27.48 21.11 -16.89
N LEU A 190 -26.50 21.99 -16.69
CA LEU A 190 -26.72 23.41 -16.41
C LEU A 190 -26.51 24.24 -17.67
N LEU A 191 -27.54 24.97 -18.08
CA LEU A 191 -27.51 25.79 -19.29
C LEU A 191 -27.70 27.28 -18.94
N PRO A 192 -26.98 28.18 -19.63
CA PRO A 192 -27.17 29.62 -19.44
C PRO A 192 -28.44 30.14 -20.11
N ASP A 193 -28.90 29.46 -21.15
CA ASP A 193 -30.04 29.86 -21.97
C ASP A 193 -31.16 28.82 -21.89
N LYS A 194 -32.39 29.30 -21.73
CA LYS A 194 -33.60 28.48 -21.65
C LYS A 194 -33.94 27.84 -22.98
N ASP A 195 -33.54 28.45 -24.09
CA ASP A 195 -33.89 27.98 -25.44
C ASP A 195 -33.25 26.62 -25.76
N HIS A 196 -32.11 26.31 -25.14
CA HIS A 196 -31.42 25.02 -25.31
C HIS A 196 -31.94 23.92 -24.39
N VAL A 197 -32.80 24.21 -23.40
CA VAL A 197 -33.32 23.22 -22.45
C VAL A 197 -34.13 22.14 -23.16
N GLY A 198 -34.99 22.53 -24.11
CA GLY A 198 -35.82 21.57 -24.86
C GLY A 198 -35.00 20.60 -25.72
N GLU A 199 -33.91 21.08 -26.33
CA GLU A 199 -32.99 20.24 -27.12
C GLU A 199 -32.34 19.15 -26.24
N TRP A 200 -31.88 19.54 -25.04
CA TRP A 200 -31.27 18.62 -24.08
C TRP A 200 -32.26 17.64 -23.46
N GLN A 201 -33.47 18.10 -23.13
CA GLN A 201 -34.54 17.22 -22.64
C GLN A 201 -34.96 16.19 -23.69
N GLY A 202 -35.09 16.60 -24.97
CA GLY A 202 -35.38 15.68 -26.07
C GLY A 202 -34.28 14.64 -26.28
N LEU A 203 -33.02 15.04 -26.12
CA LEU A 203 -31.88 14.13 -26.22
C LEU A 203 -31.85 13.10 -25.07
N LEU A 204 -32.00 13.56 -23.82
CA LEU A 204 -31.89 12.72 -22.62
C LEU A 204 -33.15 11.87 -22.38
N GLY A 205 -34.30 12.28 -22.91
CA GLY A 205 -35.53 11.48 -22.93
C GLY A 205 -35.53 10.32 -23.94
N GLY A 206 -34.49 10.20 -24.77
CA GLY A 206 -34.38 9.12 -25.78
C GLY A 206 -34.03 7.76 -25.20
N THR A 207 -34.38 6.69 -25.92
CA THR A 207 -34.11 5.28 -25.52
C THR A 207 -32.62 4.98 -25.35
N VAL A 208 -31.76 5.65 -26.12
CA VAL A 208 -30.30 5.53 -26.02
C VAL A 208 -29.79 6.07 -24.69
N ALA A 209 -30.31 7.20 -24.21
CA ALA A 209 -29.90 7.78 -22.94
C ALA A 209 -30.32 6.90 -21.75
N ALA A 210 -31.55 6.37 -21.77
CA ALA A 210 -32.04 5.41 -20.75
C ALA A 210 -31.19 4.13 -20.66
N SER A 211 -30.48 3.78 -21.74
CA SER A 211 -29.56 2.64 -21.75
C SER A 211 -28.24 2.91 -21.03
N LEU A 212 -27.81 4.17 -20.95
CA LEU A 212 -26.49 4.59 -20.47
C LEU A 212 -26.52 5.32 -19.13
N ILE A 213 -27.62 5.98 -18.78
CA ILE A 213 -27.77 6.90 -17.65
C ILE A 213 -28.93 6.41 -16.78
N GLU A 214 -28.81 6.54 -15.47
CA GLU A 214 -29.86 6.16 -14.52
C GLU A 214 -30.95 7.21 -14.42
N SER A 215 -30.56 8.44 -14.11
CA SER A 215 -31.43 9.59 -13.92
C SER A 215 -30.78 10.82 -14.53
N TRP A 216 -31.61 11.78 -14.96
CA TRP A 216 -31.11 13.01 -15.53
C TRP A 216 -32.00 14.22 -15.24
N SER A 217 -31.39 15.41 -15.23
CA SER A 217 -32.10 16.67 -15.14
C SER A 217 -31.41 17.78 -15.94
N VAL A 218 -32.20 18.76 -16.40
CA VAL A 218 -31.71 19.92 -17.14
C VAL A 218 -32.23 21.17 -16.43
N SER A 219 -31.34 22.06 -16.02
CA SER A 219 -31.66 23.29 -15.30
C SER A 219 -31.05 24.50 -15.99
N SER A 220 -31.83 25.57 -16.09
CA SER A 220 -31.35 26.89 -16.54
C SER A 220 -31.23 27.88 -15.37
N ASN A 221 -31.36 27.41 -14.13
CA ASN A 221 -31.35 28.29 -12.95
C ASN A 221 -29.91 28.51 -12.46
N LEU A 222 -29.28 29.57 -12.96
CA LEU A 222 -27.91 29.95 -12.58
C LEU A 222 -27.84 30.98 -11.43
N GLN A 223 -28.95 31.28 -10.76
CA GLN A 223 -28.98 32.28 -9.69
C GLN A 223 -28.47 31.70 -8.35
N PRO A 224 -27.85 32.51 -7.47
CA PRO A 224 -27.40 33.91 -7.69
C PRO A 224 -26.09 34.03 -8.49
N SER A 225 -25.37 32.92 -8.66
CA SER A 225 -24.17 32.84 -9.50
C SER A 225 -24.01 31.42 -10.04
N LEU A 226 -23.24 31.27 -11.11
CA LEU A 226 -22.95 29.96 -11.69
C LEU A 226 -22.37 28.97 -10.66
N PHE A 227 -21.44 29.44 -9.81
CA PHE A 227 -20.83 28.60 -8.78
C PHE A 227 -21.81 28.24 -7.65
N ALA A 228 -22.72 29.16 -7.28
CA ALA A 228 -23.78 28.86 -6.33
C ALA A 228 -24.78 27.83 -6.89
N ALA A 229 -25.08 27.90 -8.19
CA ALA A 229 -25.87 26.88 -8.86
C ALA A 229 -25.14 25.53 -8.86
N ILE A 230 -23.84 25.47 -9.17
CA ILE A 230 -23.05 24.23 -9.10
C ILE A 230 -23.09 23.62 -7.69
N ALA A 231 -22.85 24.42 -6.64
CA ALA A 231 -22.88 23.93 -5.26
C ALA A 231 -24.26 23.37 -4.87
N ARG A 232 -25.34 24.07 -5.24
CA ARG A 232 -26.72 23.63 -5.00
C ARG A 232 -27.02 22.29 -5.68
N GLU A 233 -26.73 22.18 -6.97
CA GLU A 233 -27.04 20.97 -7.75
C GLU A 233 -26.09 19.80 -7.44
N ALA A 234 -24.90 20.10 -6.90
CA ALA A 234 -23.99 19.10 -6.36
C ALA A 234 -24.47 18.51 -5.02
N GLY A 235 -25.57 19.03 -4.44
CA GLY A 235 -26.10 18.55 -3.15
C GLY A 235 -25.32 19.06 -1.94
N VAL A 236 -24.60 20.19 -2.07
CA VAL A 236 -23.77 20.73 -1.00
C VAL A 236 -24.63 21.57 -0.07
N GLY A 237 -25.16 20.94 0.99
CA GLY A 237 -25.86 21.59 2.11
C GLY A 237 -24.97 21.82 3.33
N ALA A 238 -25.38 22.74 4.21
CA ALA A 238 -24.81 22.91 5.54
C ALA A 238 -25.17 21.70 6.41
N ASP A 239 -24.17 21.08 7.05
CA ASP A 239 -24.34 19.90 7.90
C ASP A 239 -24.75 20.26 9.34
N GLY A 240 -25.01 21.54 9.64
CA GLY A 240 -25.47 22.00 10.95
C GLY A 240 -24.43 21.97 12.06
N THR A 241 -23.19 21.53 11.78
CA THR A 241 -22.17 21.36 12.82
C THR A 241 -21.44 22.66 13.17
N THR A 242 -21.34 22.96 14.47
CA THR A 242 -20.56 24.10 15.00
C THR A 242 -19.11 23.70 15.27
N VAL A 243 -18.15 24.40 14.65
CA VAL A 243 -16.72 24.05 14.71
C VAL A 243 -15.88 25.15 15.35
N LYS A 244 -14.84 24.74 16.10
CA LYS A 244 -13.82 25.64 16.62
C LYS A 244 -12.98 26.18 15.45
N LEU A 245 -13.31 27.39 14.99
CA LEU A 245 -12.66 28.09 13.87
C LEU A 245 -11.13 28.24 14.02
N GLU A 246 -10.60 28.07 15.22
CA GLU A 246 -9.16 28.11 15.50
C GLU A 246 -8.38 27.03 14.75
N THR A 247 -8.97 25.87 14.41
CA THR A 247 -8.27 24.76 13.72
C THR A 247 -8.26 24.86 12.19
N HIS A 248 -8.88 25.89 11.61
CA HIS A 248 -9.05 26.04 10.16
C HIS A 248 -8.37 27.30 9.61
N TYR A 249 -8.03 27.27 8.32
CA TYR A 249 -7.62 28.46 7.58
C TYR A 249 -8.84 29.28 7.17
N ALA A 250 -8.73 30.60 7.28
CA ALA A 250 -9.78 31.54 6.86
C ALA A 250 -10.10 31.42 5.36
N ASP A 251 -9.08 31.13 4.54
CA ASP A 251 -9.21 30.89 3.10
C ASP A 251 -8.75 29.48 2.73
N PRO A 252 -9.42 28.80 1.79
CA PRO A 252 -9.02 27.47 1.34
C PRO A 252 -7.66 27.53 0.63
N ARG A 253 -6.76 26.63 1.01
CA ARG A 253 -5.43 26.48 0.41
C ARG A 253 -5.44 25.41 -0.67
N VAL A 254 -4.58 25.57 -1.66
CA VAL A 254 -4.42 24.62 -2.76
C VAL A 254 -3.20 23.76 -2.52
N PHE A 255 -3.40 22.45 -2.64
CA PHE A 255 -2.36 21.44 -2.57
C PHE A 255 -2.30 20.65 -3.88
N ARG A 256 -1.11 20.26 -4.30
CA ARG A 256 -0.86 19.31 -5.37
C ARG A 256 -0.68 17.92 -4.77
N ILE A 257 -1.36 16.93 -5.34
CA ILE A 257 -1.28 15.53 -4.93
C ILE A 257 -0.56 14.74 -6.03
N ASP A 258 0.59 14.17 -5.68
CA ASP A 258 1.36 13.28 -6.53
C ASP A 258 1.35 11.85 -5.93
N PHE A 259 1.08 10.84 -6.75
CA PHE A 259 1.14 9.44 -6.32
C PHE A 259 2.56 8.90 -6.58
N ILE A 260 3.32 8.65 -5.52
CA ILE A 260 4.73 8.26 -5.58
C ILE A 260 4.90 6.86 -5.00
N LEU A 261 5.70 6.02 -5.64
CA LEU A 261 6.06 4.73 -5.06
C LEU A 261 7.04 4.94 -3.91
N SER A 262 6.63 4.57 -2.70
CA SER A 262 7.47 4.66 -1.51
C SER A 262 8.63 3.68 -1.58
N LYS A 263 9.83 4.17 -1.26
CA LYS A 263 11.01 3.32 -1.15
C LYS A 263 10.94 2.40 0.06
N ASP A 264 10.29 2.87 1.13
CA ASP A 264 10.27 2.23 2.44
C ASP A 264 9.12 1.23 2.55
N THR A 265 7.92 1.60 2.13
CA THR A 265 6.73 0.74 2.25
C THR A 265 6.46 -0.12 1.01
N LYS A 266 7.16 0.13 -0.10
CA LYS A 266 6.89 -0.45 -1.44
C LYS A 266 5.45 -0.25 -1.93
N LYS A 267 4.67 0.61 -1.26
CA LYS A 267 3.29 0.97 -1.62
C LYS A 267 3.26 2.31 -2.35
N THR A 268 2.20 2.55 -3.11
CA THR A 268 1.95 3.87 -3.70
C THR A 268 1.49 4.82 -2.60
N GLU A 269 2.29 5.81 -2.27
CA GLU A 269 2.01 6.84 -1.27
C GLU A 269 1.56 8.14 -1.95
N GLN A 270 0.65 8.87 -1.30
CA GLN A 270 0.26 10.20 -1.74
C GLN A 270 1.21 11.24 -1.15
N ARG A 271 1.97 11.93 -2.01
CA ARG A 271 2.76 13.10 -1.62
C ARG A 271 1.94 14.35 -1.87
N VAL A 272 1.68 15.09 -0.80
CA VAL A 272 0.92 16.34 -0.84
C VAL A 272 1.89 17.52 -0.71
N THR A 273 1.85 18.46 -1.65
CA THR A 273 2.69 19.67 -1.65
C THR A 273 1.83 20.91 -1.74
N LEU A 274 2.22 21.99 -1.05
CA LEU A 274 1.49 23.27 -1.14
C LEU A 274 1.71 23.88 -2.52
N SER A 275 0.64 24.30 -3.20
CA SER A 275 0.70 24.90 -4.53
C SER A 275 -0.07 26.24 -4.54
N PRO A 276 0.60 27.36 -4.25
CA PRO A 276 -0.05 28.66 -4.15
C PRO A 276 -0.74 29.06 -5.46
N LEU A 277 -1.92 29.70 -5.39
CA LEU A 277 -2.65 30.19 -6.57
C LEU A 277 -1.89 31.27 -7.37
N THR A 278 -0.85 31.87 -6.77
CA THR A 278 0.06 32.83 -7.39
C THR A 278 1.18 32.17 -8.20
N SER A 279 1.38 30.86 -8.05
CA SER A 279 2.31 30.08 -8.89
C SER A 279 1.69 29.80 -10.26
N ASN A 280 2.53 29.49 -11.25
CA ASN A 280 2.03 28.99 -12.54
C ASN A 280 1.55 27.52 -12.45
N GLY A 281 1.50 26.93 -11.25
CA GLY A 281 1.30 25.50 -11.02
C GLY A 281 2.47 24.64 -11.51
N HIS A 282 3.59 25.30 -11.87
CA HIS A 282 4.76 24.79 -12.58
C HIS A 282 6.07 25.08 -11.85
N ASP A 283 6.01 25.68 -10.66
CA ASP A 283 7.20 26.11 -9.94
C ASP A 283 7.83 24.88 -9.27
N ASP A 284 8.63 24.15 -10.05
CA ASP A 284 9.76 23.40 -9.51
C ASP A 284 10.64 24.40 -8.74
N GLU A 285 11.22 24.01 -7.60
CA GLU A 285 12.22 24.79 -6.87
C GLU A 285 13.48 25.03 -7.74
N ALA A 286 13.37 25.98 -8.66
CA ALA A 286 14.42 26.56 -9.48
C ALA A 286 14.41 28.07 -9.23
N ALA A 287 14.73 28.45 -8.00
CA ALA A 287 15.04 29.83 -7.64
C ALA A 287 16.29 29.84 -6.77
N GLU A 288 17.42 29.49 -7.38
CA GLU A 288 18.77 29.94 -7.00
C GLU A 288 19.69 29.53 -8.17
N ASP A 289 19.72 30.38 -9.20
CA ASP A 289 20.84 30.62 -10.14
C ASP A 289 20.35 30.98 -11.55
N SER A 290 20.04 32.26 -11.76
CA SER A 290 20.37 32.93 -13.02
C SER A 290 20.11 34.44 -12.92
N SER A 291 21.16 35.25 -12.80
CA SER A 291 21.45 36.35 -13.74
C SER A 291 22.46 37.34 -13.14
N LEU A 292 23.75 37.18 -13.46
CA LEU A 292 24.69 38.32 -13.52
C LEU A 292 25.83 37.99 -14.49
N GLU A 293 25.59 38.22 -15.78
CA GLU A 293 26.59 38.80 -16.69
C GLU A 293 25.85 39.77 -17.63
N GLY A 294 26.34 41.00 -17.73
CA GLY A 294 25.80 42.02 -18.62
C GLY A 294 25.95 43.44 -18.07
N GLU A 295 27.13 44.00 -18.31
CA GLU A 295 27.52 45.41 -18.10
C GLU A 295 26.53 46.42 -18.70
N GLY A 296 26.53 47.65 -18.17
CA GLY A 296 26.01 48.81 -18.90
C GLY A 296 25.29 49.84 -18.05
N ASP A 297 26.08 50.72 -17.43
CA ASP A 297 25.90 52.16 -17.25
C ASP A 297 24.52 52.83 -17.03
N ALA A 298 24.62 53.85 -16.18
CA ALA A 298 23.89 55.11 -16.18
C ALA A 298 22.69 55.24 -15.23
N GLN A 299 23.01 55.92 -14.12
CA GLN A 299 22.35 57.14 -13.65
C GLN A 299 20.91 57.06 -13.17
N GLY A 300 20.76 57.40 -11.88
CA GLY A 300 19.80 58.45 -11.54
C GLY A 300 18.98 58.23 -10.27
N ALA A 301 19.45 58.90 -9.22
CA ALA A 301 18.66 59.57 -8.18
C ALA A 301 18.00 58.70 -7.08
N CYS A 302 18.55 58.74 -5.86
CA CYS A 302 18.15 59.65 -4.75
C CYS A 302 16.92 59.10 -4.01
N GLY A 303 16.86 59.01 -2.69
CA GLY A 303 17.71 59.53 -1.63
C GLY A 303 17.37 58.77 -0.33
N GLU A 304 18.34 58.64 0.56
CA GLU A 304 18.38 59.40 1.82
C GLU A 304 17.51 58.76 2.92
N CYS A 305 17.96 58.55 4.16
CA CYS A 305 19.15 59.05 4.81
C CYS A 305 19.34 58.29 6.14
N ARG A 306 20.63 58.12 6.49
CA ARG A 306 21.24 58.22 7.84
C ARG A 306 20.73 57.27 8.95
N GLY A 307 21.58 56.53 9.66
CA GLY A 307 23.04 56.58 9.74
C GLY A 307 23.51 56.47 11.20
N VAL A 308 24.78 56.06 11.32
CA VAL A 308 25.76 56.46 12.35
C VAL A 308 25.66 55.66 13.67
N SER A 309 26.46 54.59 13.86
CA SER A 309 27.88 54.51 14.29
C SER A 309 28.02 54.55 15.83
N CYS A 310 29.03 54.08 16.56
CA CYS A 310 30.46 53.75 16.43
C CYS A 310 30.75 52.75 17.58
N GLU A 311 31.54 51.70 17.37
CA GLU A 311 32.96 51.55 17.78
C GLU A 311 33.20 50.78 19.08
N ASP A 312 34.15 49.85 18.92
CA ASP A 312 34.99 49.08 19.84
C ASP A 312 35.24 49.66 21.24
N GLU A 313 35.43 48.77 22.23
CA GLU A 313 36.75 48.55 22.85
C GLU A 313 36.71 47.44 23.94
N SER A 314 37.81 46.67 23.96
CA SER A 314 38.52 46.07 25.10
C SER A 314 37.91 44.93 25.98
N SER A 315 38.59 43.77 25.89
CA SER A 315 38.77 42.69 26.87
C SER A 315 39.40 43.20 28.21
N PRO A 316 39.66 42.40 29.30
CA PRO A 316 39.76 40.93 29.40
C PRO A 316 39.38 40.25 30.77
N SER A 317 39.61 38.92 30.83
CA SER A 317 39.93 38.07 32.03
C SER A 317 38.79 37.81 33.05
N SER A 318 38.71 36.73 33.83
CA SER A 318 39.32 35.39 33.92
C SER A 318 38.62 34.66 35.09
N GLN A 319 38.55 33.32 35.02
CA GLN A 319 38.49 32.37 36.14
C GLN A 319 37.19 32.11 36.96
N ASN A 320 36.97 30.79 37.09
CA ASN A 320 36.46 30.02 38.24
C ASN A 320 34.98 29.64 38.40
N GLU A 321 34.76 28.34 38.19
CA GLU A 321 34.19 27.32 39.10
C GLU A 321 32.72 27.34 39.55
N THR A 322 32.17 26.12 39.48
CA THR A 322 31.15 25.47 40.34
C THR A 322 29.64 25.65 40.06
N GLU A 323 29.09 24.58 39.49
CA GLU A 323 27.92 23.77 39.92
C GLU A 323 26.58 24.42 40.36
N ALA A 324 25.56 24.01 39.61
CA ALA A 324 24.21 23.60 40.03
C ALA A 324 23.23 24.62 40.65
N SER A 325 22.30 25.10 39.82
CA SER A 325 20.84 25.00 40.08
C SER A 325 20.09 25.53 38.86
N GLY A 326 19.26 24.68 38.26
CA GLY A 326 18.51 25.00 37.06
C GLY A 326 17.10 25.40 37.40
N GLU A 327 16.76 26.65 37.12
CA GLU A 327 15.42 27.05 36.67
C GLU A 327 15.48 28.42 35.96
N GLU A 328 14.74 28.47 34.86
CA GLU A 328 14.21 29.63 34.12
C GLU A 328 15.02 30.39 33.04
N ASN A 329 14.26 30.61 31.96
CA ASN A 329 14.29 31.69 30.97
C ASN A 329 14.95 31.48 29.59
N GLN A 330 14.06 31.15 28.65
CA GLN A 330 13.77 31.94 27.45
C GLN A 330 14.83 32.99 27.06
N CYS A 331 15.49 32.74 25.92
CA CYS A 331 15.83 33.78 24.96
C CYS A 331 15.75 33.20 23.54
N ASN A 332 14.79 33.72 22.78
CA ASN A 332 14.55 33.44 21.38
C ASN A 332 15.56 34.15 20.47
N ALA A 333 15.70 33.54 19.28
CA ALA A 333 16.04 34.14 17.98
C ALA A 333 17.51 34.54 17.72
N ALA A 334 18.23 33.70 16.96
CA ALA A 334 18.25 33.79 15.49
C ALA A 334 19.30 32.83 14.90
N CYS A 335 18.84 31.77 14.24
CA CYS A 335 19.60 31.13 13.17
C CYS A 335 18.62 30.71 12.07
N SER A 336 18.27 31.70 11.27
CA SER A 336 17.55 31.58 10.01
C SER A 336 18.46 30.95 8.95
N SER A 337 18.30 29.66 8.69
CA SER A 337 18.61 29.01 7.40
C SER A 337 18.07 27.56 7.38
N ARG A 338 16.75 27.40 7.25
CA ARG A 338 16.17 26.09 6.90
C ARG A 338 16.31 25.86 5.40
N ARG A 339 17.45 25.30 4.97
CA ARG A 339 17.57 24.60 3.69
C ARG A 339 16.78 23.30 3.76
N CYS A 340 15.90 23.05 2.79
CA CYS A 340 15.33 21.74 2.53
C CYS A 340 16.47 20.73 2.33
N CYS A 341 16.65 19.78 3.25
CA CYS A 341 17.67 18.74 3.12
C CYS A 341 17.30 17.83 1.94
N ALA A 342 18.04 17.91 0.84
CA ALA A 342 17.99 16.89 -0.21
C ALA A 342 18.25 15.51 0.41
N ALA A 343 17.44 14.51 0.08
CA ALA A 343 17.58 13.16 0.61
C ALA A 343 18.94 12.57 0.21
N VAL A 344 19.85 12.42 1.18
CA VAL A 344 21.18 11.84 1.00
C VAL A 344 21.05 10.32 1.12
N VAL A 345 21.57 9.57 0.14
CA VAL A 345 21.61 8.11 0.17
C VAL A 345 22.95 7.66 0.73
N SER A 346 22.99 6.60 1.54
CA SER A 346 24.22 6.10 2.15
C SER A 346 24.56 4.68 1.70
N GLY A 347 25.84 4.40 1.42
CA GLY A 347 26.35 3.06 1.09
C GLY A 347 26.39 2.69 -0.40
N LEU A 348 26.92 1.51 -0.71
CA LEU A 348 27.13 0.99 -2.06
C LEU A 348 25.98 0.11 -2.59
N THR A 349 25.14 -0.45 -1.72
CA THR A 349 24.01 -1.32 -2.13
C THR A 349 22.95 -0.60 -2.96
N SER A 350 22.88 0.73 -2.88
CA SER A 350 21.89 1.54 -3.60
C SER A 350 22.38 2.07 -4.96
N LEU A 351 23.59 1.73 -5.40
CA LEU A 351 24.20 2.31 -6.61
C LEU A 351 23.39 2.08 -7.90
N SER A 352 22.71 0.94 -7.99
CA SER A 352 21.79 0.60 -9.10
C SER A 352 20.57 1.52 -9.17
N HIS A 353 20.17 2.13 -8.04
CA HIS A 353 18.99 2.97 -7.91
C HIS A 353 19.29 4.48 -7.83
N CYS A 354 20.58 4.86 -7.77
CA CYS A 354 21.01 6.25 -7.69
C CYS A 354 21.04 6.93 -9.07
N LYS A 355 20.55 8.17 -9.12
CA LYS A 355 20.69 9.12 -10.24
C LYS A 355 21.76 10.15 -9.89
N LEU A 356 22.35 10.80 -10.91
CA LEU A 356 23.36 11.85 -10.74
C LEU A 356 22.91 12.98 -9.80
N SER A 357 21.60 13.29 -9.78
CA SER A 357 21.02 14.34 -8.95
C SER A 357 20.94 14.04 -7.45
N VAL A 358 21.26 12.81 -7.03
CA VAL A 358 21.18 12.38 -5.63
C VAL A 358 22.59 12.32 -5.03
N PRO A 359 22.89 13.07 -3.96
CA PRO A 359 24.16 12.95 -3.26
C PRO A 359 24.24 11.62 -2.53
N LEU A 360 25.34 10.89 -2.76
CA LEU A 360 25.65 9.62 -2.13
C LEU A 360 26.75 9.82 -1.07
N VAL A 361 26.51 9.36 0.15
CA VAL A 361 27.52 9.32 1.21
C VAL A 361 28.07 7.92 1.35
N VAL A 362 29.38 7.80 1.22
CA VAL A 362 30.13 6.56 1.42
C VAL A 362 31.13 6.77 2.54
N GLU A 363 31.04 5.93 3.57
CA GLU A 363 32.02 5.88 4.66
C GLU A 363 32.84 4.60 4.52
N GLY A 364 34.17 4.73 4.51
CA GLY A 364 35.05 3.59 4.33
C GLY A 364 36.51 3.94 4.57
N ARG A 365 37.40 2.99 4.23
CA ARG A 365 38.86 3.17 4.35
C ARG A 365 39.52 3.32 3.00
N VAL A 366 40.53 4.17 2.92
CA VAL A 366 41.36 4.31 1.72
C VAL A 366 42.16 3.03 1.50
N MET A 367 41.99 2.38 0.35
CA MET A 367 42.58 1.06 0.06
C MET A 367 43.94 1.13 -0.61
N ASP A 368 44.21 2.19 -1.36
CA ASP A 368 45.40 2.38 -2.19
C ASP A 368 46.17 3.64 -1.78
N SER A 369 47.48 3.67 -2.06
CA SER A 369 48.33 4.83 -1.78
C SER A 369 47.99 6.02 -2.68
N THR A 370 47.39 5.77 -3.85
CA THR A 370 46.90 6.80 -4.78
C THR A 370 45.59 7.45 -4.31
N ALA A 371 44.90 6.85 -3.35
CA ALA A 371 43.61 7.27 -2.83
C ALA A 371 42.52 7.37 -3.92
N THR A 372 42.50 6.36 -4.77
CA THR A 372 41.55 6.16 -5.86
C THR A 372 40.49 5.12 -5.50
N THR A 373 40.65 4.40 -4.39
CA THR A 373 39.72 3.32 -3.99
C THR A 373 39.36 3.41 -2.52
N ILE A 374 38.05 3.37 -2.23
CA ILE A 374 37.52 3.18 -0.88
C ILE A 374 37.08 1.73 -0.71
N GLY A 375 37.37 1.18 0.47
CA GLY A 375 36.87 -0.11 0.94
C GLY A 375 35.83 0.07 2.03
N THR A 376 34.73 -0.65 1.90
CA THR A 376 33.62 -0.70 2.85
C THR A 376 33.30 -2.15 3.20
N THR A 377 32.40 -2.40 4.16
CA THR A 377 31.82 -3.73 4.40
C THR A 377 31.07 -4.29 3.17
N GLN A 378 30.66 -3.43 2.24
CA GLN A 378 29.90 -3.77 1.03
C GLN A 378 30.79 -3.93 -0.22
N GLY A 379 32.11 -3.95 -0.03
CA GLY A 379 33.09 -4.07 -1.12
C GLY A 379 33.85 -2.77 -1.40
N ARG A 380 34.60 -2.78 -2.51
CA ARG A 380 35.47 -1.67 -2.92
C ARG A 380 34.79 -0.85 -4.02
N VAL A 381 35.08 0.45 -4.05
CA VAL A 381 34.58 1.37 -5.08
C VAL A 381 35.67 2.36 -5.49
N THR A 382 35.75 2.65 -6.78
CA THR A 382 36.71 3.60 -7.35
C THR A 382 36.14 5.02 -7.32
N LEU A 383 36.96 5.95 -6.81
CA LEU A 383 36.66 7.36 -6.64
C LEU A 383 37.47 8.23 -7.61
N LYS A 384 36.85 9.31 -8.10
CA LYS A 384 37.51 10.38 -8.87
C LYS A 384 37.48 11.70 -8.09
N GLY A 385 38.63 12.38 -8.00
CA GLY A 385 38.74 13.71 -7.38
C GLY A 385 38.85 13.73 -5.85
N LEU A 386 39.12 12.58 -5.20
CA LEU A 386 39.18 12.50 -3.73
C LEU A 386 40.26 13.44 -3.12
N ARG A 387 41.46 13.45 -3.71
CA ARG A 387 42.57 14.29 -3.22
C ARG A 387 42.27 15.78 -3.35
N ASP A 388 41.56 16.18 -4.38
CA ASP A 388 41.21 17.59 -4.61
C ASP A 388 40.12 18.05 -3.65
N ALA A 389 39.12 17.20 -3.39
CA ALA A 389 38.04 17.48 -2.43
C ALA A 389 38.54 17.59 -0.97
N LEU A 390 39.57 16.81 -0.60
CA LEU A 390 40.19 16.92 0.73
C LEU A 390 41.05 18.18 0.89
N LYS A 391 41.55 18.76 -0.21
CA LYS A 391 42.31 20.02 -0.19
C LYS A 391 41.40 21.23 -0.10
N SER A 392 40.24 21.22 -0.76
CA SER A 392 39.27 22.33 -0.78
C SER A 392 38.47 22.47 0.52
N GLY A 393 38.31 21.39 1.30
CA GLY A 393 37.59 21.40 2.58
C GLY A 393 38.37 21.96 3.79
N ARG A 394 39.59 22.50 3.60
CA ARG A 394 40.43 22.99 4.69
C ARG A 394 40.08 24.42 5.09
N SER A 395 39.15 24.57 6.04
CA SER A 395 39.11 25.76 6.92
C SER A 395 40.20 25.61 7.99
N SER A 396 41.16 26.53 7.98
CA SER A 396 42.25 26.77 8.95
C SER A 396 42.04 26.14 10.34
N ALA A 397 42.73 25.01 10.63
CA ALA A 397 43.18 24.54 11.97
C ALA A 397 43.28 23.00 12.14
N VAL A 398 43.82 22.23 11.20
CA VAL A 398 44.37 20.89 11.51
C VAL A 398 45.59 20.62 10.62
N ASN A 399 46.71 20.28 11.26
CA ASN A 399 47.99 19.96 10.62
C ASN A 399 47.85 18.82 9.60
N SER A 400 48.74 18.83 8.60
CA SER A 400 48.80 17.91 7.48
C SER A 400 48.90 16.44 7.89
N GLU A 401 47.77 15.76 8.12
CA GLU A 401 47.72 14.31 7.94
C GLU A 401 47.73 14.02 6.44
N GLU A 402 48.84 13.45 5.95
CA GLU A 402 48.87 12.86 4.62
C GLU A 402 47.83 11.74 4.55
N LEU A 403 47.05 11.73 3.47
CA LEU A 403 46.07 10.69 3.18
C LEU A 403 46.82 9.35 3.01
N THR A 404 46.86 8.56 4.08
CA THR A 404 47.54 7.27 4.14
C THR A 404 46.57 6.12 3.92
N ARG A 405 47.10 4.99 3.42
CA ARG A 405 46.32 3.76 3.27
C ARG A 405 45.75 3.34 4.63
N GLY A 406 44.46 3.04 4.67
CA GLY A 406 43.74 2.65 5.89
C GLY A 406 43.05 3.80 6.61
N SER A 407 43.25 5.06 6.22
CA SER A 407 42.56 6.21 6.82
C SER A 407 41.04 6.10 6.64
N PRO A 408 40.24 6.24 7.73
CA PRO A 408 38.79 6.21 7.65
C PRO A 408 38.28 7.59 7.19
N ILE A 409 37.48 7.60 6.13
CA ILE A 409 36.96 8.82 5.51
C ILE A 409 35.47 8.70 5.21
N ARG A 410 34.79 9.84 5.27
CA ARG A 410 33.42 10.04 4.80
C ARG A 410 33.49 10.86 3.52
N VAL A 411 32.84 10.36 2.48
CA VAL A 411 32.85 10.96 1.15
C VAL A 411 31.44 11.18 0.69
N GLU A 412 31.12 12.41 0.35
CA GLU A 412 29.91 12.79 -0.38
C GLU A 412 30.25 12.83 -1.88
N CYS A 413 29.48 12.15 -2.70
CA CYS A 413 29.81 11.89 -4.10
C CYS A 413 28.57 11.76 -4.99
N HIS A 414 28.80 11.83 -6.30
CA HIS A 414 27.82 11.49 -7.33
C HIS A 414 28.25 10.28 -8.13
N VAL A 415 27.27 9.51 -8.59
CA VAL A 415 27.49 8.32 -9.42
C VAL A 415 27.89 8.73 -10.84
N GLN A 416 28.93 8.10 -11.38
CA GLN A 416 29.34 8.15 -12.77
C GLN A 416 29.32 6.76 -13.38
N ARG A 417 28.81 6.63 -14.60
CA ARG A 417 28.79 5.37 -15.35
C ARG A 417 29.53 5.55 -16.67
N ASP A 418 30.22 4.52 -17.12
CA ASP A 418 30.85 4.49 -18.44
C ASP A 418 29.96 3.78 -19.47
N ASP A 419 30.39 3.75 -20.74
CA ASP A 419 29.61 3.16 -21.83
C ASP A 419 29.38 1.65 -21.67
N ALA A 420 30.24 0.97 -20.90
CA ALA A 420 30.11 -0.44 -20.55
C ALA A 420 29.19 -0.68 -19.35
N GLY A 421 28.72 0.36 -18.64
CA GLY A 421 27.89 0.25 -17.46
C GLY A 421 28.65 0.05 -16.15
N ARG A 422 29.96 0.33 -16.11
CA ARG A 422 30.76 0.30 -14.88
C ARG A 422 30.55 1.57 -14.07
N THR A 423 30.40 1.42 -12.76
CA THR A 423 30.06 2.53 -11.86
C THR A 423 31.29 3.03 -11.11
N THR A 424 31.61 4.32 -11.23
CA THR A 424 32.61 5.05 -10.44
C THR A 424 31.96 6.20 -9.70
N LEU A 425 32.60 6.74 -8.65
CA LEU A 425 32.04 7.84 -7.87
C LEU A 425 32.88 9.10 -8.03
N LYS A 426 32.25 10.21 -8.42
CA LYS A 426 32.87 11.53 -8.45
C LYS A 426 32.69 12.19 -7.08
N VAL A 427 33.80 12.50 -6.42
CA VAL A 427 33.79 13.09 -5.09
C VAL A 427 33.40 14.56 -5.15
N LEU A 428 32.49 14.97 -4.26
CA LEU A 428 32.09 16.36 -4.03
C LEU A 428 32.78 16.92 -2.79
N LYS A 429 32.67 16.19 -1.69
CA LYS A 429 33.22 16.57 -0.39
C LYS A 429 33.79 15.33 0.30
N ALA A 430 34.90 15.50 1.00
CA ALA A 430 35.50 14.42 1.77
C ALA A 430 36.00 14.96 3.11
N SER A 431 35.87 14.14 4.15
CA SER A 431 36.35 14.45 5.50
C SER A 431 36.87 13.20 6.19
N PHE A 432 37.92 13.34 6.99
CA PHE A 432 38.39 12.26 7.86
C PHE A 432 37.38 11.97 8.96
N LEU A 433 37.17 10.69 9.27
CA LEU A 433 36.35 10.26 10.39
C LEU A 433 37.22 10.16 11.65
N THR A 434 36.71 10.67 12.77
CA THR A 434 37.36 10.45 14.06
C THR A 434 37.31 8.98 14.47
N LYS A 435 38.16 8.54 15.40
CA LYS A 435 38.13 7.16 15.94
C LYS A 435 36.73 6.77 16.46
N VAL A 436 36.01 7.71 17.07
CA VAL A 436 34.65 7.49 17.58
C VAL A 436 33.65 7.34 16.44
N GLN A 437 33.72 8.22 15.43
CA GLN A 437 32.83 8.12 14.26
C GLN A 437 33.07 6.85 13.46
N ALA A 438 34.35 6.47 13.26
CA ALA A 438 34.70 5.23 12.58
C ALA A 438 34.20 3.98 13.32
N ARG A 439 34.16 3.99 14.67
CA ARG A 439 33.57 2.90 15.47
C ARG A 439 32.05 2.84 15.40
N ARG A 440 31.38 3.96 15.12
CA ARG A 440 29.92 4.06 14.99
C ARG A 440 29.42 3.81 13.57
N SER A 441 30.31 3.84 12.58
CA SER A 441 29.97 3.62 11.17
C SER A 441 29.72 2.13 10.92
N MET A 442 28.60 1.80 10.27
CA MET A 442 28.27 0.43 9.87
C MET A 442 29.00 -0.03 8.59
N THR A 443 29.62 0.89 7.85
CA THR A 443 30.29 0.56 6.58
C THR A 443 31.82 0.58 6.67
N VAL A 444 32.38 1.14 7.74
CA VAL A 444 33.82 1.13 8.02
C VAL A 444 34.21 -0.13 8.80
N CYS A 445 34.98 -1.01 8.16
CA CYS A 445 35.55 -2.21 8.80
C CYS A 445 37.09 -2.15 8.86
N PRO A 446 37.75 -3.04 9.63
CA PRO A 446 39.18 -3.27 9.53
C PRO A 446 39.60 -3.62 8.10
N MET A 447 40.81 -3.21 7.69
CA MET A 447 41.32 -3.43 6.33
C MET A 447 41.35 -4.92 5.92
N SER A 448 41.52 -5.82 6.89
CA SER A 448 41.50 -7.28 6.70
C SER A 448 40.11 -7.84 6.38
N GLU A 449 39.05 -7.12 6.74
CA GLU A 449 37.66 -7.53 6.58
C GLU A 449 36.99 -6.89 5.36
N VAL A 450 37.68 -5.97 4.67
CA VAL A 450 37.16 -5.36 3.43
C VAL A 450 37.10 -6.43 2.32
N PRO A 451 35.92 -6.70 1.71
CA PRO A 451 35.79 -7.67 0.64
C PRO A 451 36.75 -7.39 -0.52
N SER A 452 37.20 -8.44 -1.20
CA SER A 452 38.19 -8.35 -2.28
C SER A 452 37.62 -7.80 -3.59
N TYR A 453 36.32 -7.95 -3.82
CA TYR A 453 35.66 -7.50 -5.05
C TYR A 453 35.53 -5.98 -5.12
N ASN A 454 35.63 -5.45 -6.34
CA ASN A 454 35.45 -4.04 -6.65
C ASN A 454 34.18 -3.86 -7.47
N VAL A 455 33.20 -3.15 -6.92
CA VAL A 455 31.92 -2.86 -7.58
C VAL A 455 32.15 -2.03 -8.85
N SER A 456 33.18 -1.18 -8.88
CA SER A 456 33.55 -0.40 -10.07
C SER A 456 34.16 -1.23 -11.20
N ALA A 457 34.54 -2.48 -10.95
CA ALA A 457 35.04 -3.39 -11.98
C ALA A 457 33.91 -4.18 -12.67
N VAL A 458 32.69 -4.13 -12.14
CA VAL A 458 31.53 -4.86 -12.69
C VAL A 458 30.76 -3.95 -13.65
N ALA A 459 30.58 -4.43 -14.88
CA ALA A 459 29.77 -3.80 -15.90
C ALA A 459 28.31 -4.26 -15.75
N HIS A 460 27.40 -3.33 -15.41
CA HIS A 460 26.00 -3.67 -15.17
C HIS A 460 25.15 -3.49 -16.44
N ASN A 461 24.45 -4.55 -16.81
CA ASN A 461 23.45 -4.58 -17.86
C ASN A 461 22.07 -4.87 -17.25
N TYR A 462 21.05 -4.15 -17.71
CA TYR A 462 19.68 -4.33 -17.25
C TYR A 462 18.77 -4.64 -18.43
N GLY A 463 17.90 -5.63 -18.24
CA GLY A 463 16.96 -6.09 -19.25
C GLY A 463 15.62 -6.47 -18.65
N THR A 464 14.63 -6.70 -19.50
CA THR A 464 13.29 -7.09 -19.05
C THR A 464 12.71 -8.16 -19.95
N LEU A 465 12.26 -9.27 -19.37
CA LEU A 465 11.51 -10.29 -20.09
C LEU A 465 10.02 -9.93 -20.09
N LEU A 466 9.47 -9.65 -21.28
CA LEU A 466 8.03 -9.44 -21.42
C LEU A 466 7.32 -10.77 -21.57
N ILE A 467 6.44 -11.06 -20.62
CA ILE A 467 5.56 -12.22 -20.56
C ILE A 467 4.18 -11.82 -21.05
N ARG A 468 3.65 -12.62 -21.98
CA ARG A 468 2.32 -12.43 -22.57
C ARG A 468 1.58 -13.77 -22.53
N GLY A 469 0.90 -14.01 -21.41
CA GLY A 469 0.29 -15.31 -21.12
C GLY A 469 1.34 -16.41 -21.10
N ARG A 470 1.17 -17.42 -21.96
CA ARG A 470 2.10 -18.57 -22.10
C ARG A 470 3.41 -18.24 -22.78
N LYS A 471 3.46 -17.15 -23.55
CA LYS A 471 4.60 -16.80 -24.40
C LYS A 471 5.43 -15.69 -23.76
N CYS A 472 6.70 -15.58 -24.12
CA CYS A 472 7.53 -14.42 -23.81
C CYS A 472 8.09 -13.80 -25.08
N VAL A 473 8.57 -12.56 -24.96
CA VAL A 473 9.22 -11.85 -26.05
C VAL A 473 10.74 -11.97 -25.91
N LEU A 474 11.36 -12.47 -26.98
CA LEU A 474 12.81 -12.57 -27.14
C LEU A 474 13.22 -11.74 -28.37
N VAL A 475 14.49 -11.35 -28.42
CA VAL A 475 15.03 -10.54 -29.53
C VAL A 475 16.07 -11.31 -30.34
N ARG A 476 16.01 -11.14 -31.67
CA ARG A 476 17.04 -11.61 -32.62
C ARG A 476 17.76 -10.43 -33.25
N SER A 477 19.01 -10.65 -33.67
CA SER A 477 19.71 -9.66 -34.49
C SER A 477 19.32 -9.81 -35.95
N LEU A 478 18.84 -8.74 -36.58
CA LEU A 478 18.64 -8.69 -38.04
C LEU A 478 19.93 -8.37 -38.80
N ASN A 479 20.91 -7.74 -38.12
CA ASN A 479 22.17 -7.31 -38.70
C ASN A 479 23.32 -8.29 -38.40
N GLY A 480 23.03 -9.41 -37.71
CA GLY A 480 24.04 -10.39 -37.31
C GLY A 480 24.96 -9.94 -36.17
N GLU A 481 24.58 -8.92 -35.38
CA GLU A 481 25.34 -8.50 -34.19
C GLU A 481 25.52 -9.63 -33.16
N PHE A 482 24.54 -10.55 -33.11
CA PHE A 482 24.57 -11.74 -32.28
C PHE A 482 23.73 -12.83 -32.95
N ASP A 483 24.15 -14.08 -32.74
CA ASP A 483 23.47 -15.27 -33.26
C ASP A 483 22.38 -15.77 -32.30
N GLY A 484 21.29 -16.30 -32.85
CA GLY A 484 20.13 -16.80 -32.11
C GLY A 484 19.21 -15.74 -31.50
N MET A 485 18.42 -16.17 -30.50
CA MET A 485 17.54 -15.32 -29.70
C MET A 485 18.20 -15.01 -28.35
N ARG A 486 17.89 -13.85 -27.77
CA ARG A 486 18.32 -13.48 -26.40
C ARG A 486 17.25 -12.69 -25.65
N ILE A 487 17.44 -12.53 -24.34
CA ILE A 487 16.63 -11.64 -23.53
C ILE A 487 17.04 -10.18 -23.84
N PRO A 488 16.09 -9.23 -24.02
CA PRO A 488 16.44 -7.84 -24.33
C PRO A 488 17.05 -7.15 -23.11
N TRP A 489 18.31 -6.71 -23.24
CA TRP A 489 19.06 -5.95 -22.22
C TRP A 489 19.92 -4.85 -22.86
N LEU A 490 20.28 -3.84 -22.06
CA LEU A 490 21.19 -2.74 -22.41
C LEU A 490 22.20 -2.45 -21.28
N PRO A 491 23.40 -1.92 -21.60
CA PRO A 491 24.35 -1.46 -20.59
C PRO A 491 23.82 -0.21 -19.87
N HIS A 492 24.10 -0.14 -18.57
CA HIS A 492 23.68 0.99 -17.73
C HIS A 492 24.60 2.20 -17.88
N SER A 493 24.66 2.78 -19.06
CA SER A 493 25.61 3.87 -19.35
C SER A 493 25.13 5.24 -18.87
N SER A 494 23.83 5.45 -18.70
CA SER A 494 23.28 6.75 -18.27
C SER A 494 23.27 6.89 -16.75
N THR A 495 23.73 8.04 -16.25
CA THR A 495 23.64 8.41 -14.83
C THR A 495 22.30 9.08 -14.48
N LYS A 496 21.45 9.35 -15.47
CA LYS A 496 20.13 9.99 -15.27
C LYS A 496 19.01 8.98 -15.02
N GLU A 497 19.29 7.70 -15.22
CA GLU A 497 18.31 6.62 -15.12
C GLU A 497 18.67 5.63 -14.00
N THR A 498 17.65 5.01 -13.39
CA THR A 498 17.78 3.88 -12.47
C THR A 498 17.98 2.56 -13.24
N SER A 499 18.32 1.48 -12.53
CA SER A 499 18.40 0.13 -13.11
C SER A 499 17.07 -0.32 -13.74
N LEU A 500 15.94 -0.01 -13.08
CA LEU A 500 14.60 -0.33 -13.58
C LEU A 500 14.29 0.46 -14.87
N GLU A 501 14.57 1.76 -14.89
CA GLU A 501 14.37 2.60 -16.08
C GLU A 501 15.26 2.13 -17.25
N CYS A 502 16.49 1.68 -16.97
CA CYS A 502 17.35 1.07 -17.98
C CYS A 502 16.78 -0.27 -18.51
N ALA A 503 16.21 -1.10 -17.63
CA ALA A 503 15.58 -2.37 -18.00
C ALA A 503 14.32 -2.17 -18.85
N GLU A 504 13.49 -1.19 -18.49
CA GLU A 504 12.31 -0.78 -19.25
C GLU A 504 12.71 -0.26 -20.63
N ARG A 505 13.72 0.62 -20.69
CA ARG A 505 14.27 1.12 -21.94
C ARG A 505 14.82 0.00 -22.81
N ALA A 506 15.48 -1.00 -22.23
CA ALA A 506 15.96 -2.17 -22.97
C ALA A 506 14.84 -2.94 -23.67
N LEU A 507 13.72 -3.18 -22.97
CA LEU A 507 12.56 -3.82 -23.56
C LEU A 507 11.92 -2.96 -24.65
N CYS A 508 11.71 -1.67 -24.39
CA CYS A 508 11.11 -0.75 -25.34
C CYS A 508 11.96 -0.59 -26.62
N GLU A 509 13.27 -0.38 -26.48
CA GLU A 509 14.18 -0.16 -27.62
C GLU A 509 14.41 -1.43 -28.44
N ARG A 510 14.55 -2.59 -27.78
CA ARG A 510 14.88 -3.85 -28.47
C ARG A 510 13.66 -4.59 -29.00
N CYS A 511 12.47 -4.40 -28.41
CA CYS A 511 11.25 -5.11 -28.81
C CYS A 511 10.21 -4.23 -29.51
N ASP A 512 10.44 -2.92 -29.64
CA ASP A 512 9.47 -1.92 -30.15
C ASP A 512 8.11 -1.97 -29.43
N VAL A 513 8.12 -2.29 -28.12
CA VAL A 513 6.93 -2.34 -27.27
C VAL A 513 6.82 -1.02 -26.50
N SER A 514 5.63 -0.41 -26.49
CA SER A 514 5.37 0.78 -25.65
C SER A 514 5.35 0.41 -24.16
N PRO A 515 5.90 1.24 -23.25
CA PRO A 515 5.80 1.00 -21.82
C PRO A 515 4.35 0.91 -21.32
N ASP A 516 3.38 1.53 -22.01
CA ASP A 516 1.96 1.41 -21.70
C ASP A 516 1.37 0.01 -21.93
N ASN A 517 2.06 -0.83 -22.71
CA ASN A 517 1.58 -2.16 -23.09
C ASN A 517 2.05 -3.24 -22.12
N PHE A 518 2.87 -2.90 -21.13
CA PHE A 518 3.31 -3.83 -20.11
C PHE A 518 3.38 -3.15 -18.74
N TYR A 519 3.45 -3.95 -17.68
CA TYR A 519 3.80 -3.45 -16.36
C TYR A 519 4.86 -4.36 -15.75
N MET A 520 5.75 -3.79 -14.94
CA MET A 520 6.80 -4.52 -14.26
C MET A 520 6.38 -4.69 -12.79
N PRO A 521 5.91 -5.87 -12.37
CA PRO A 521 5.52 -6.11 -10.98
C PRO A 521 6.72 -5.93 -10.03
N ASN A 522 6.48 -5.33 -8.86
CA ASN A 522 7.50 -5.15 -7.83
C ASN A 522 7.64 -6.36 -6.89
N TYR A 523 6.69 -7.30 -6.91
CA TYR A 523 6.71 -8.53 -6.12
C TYR A 523 7.55 -9.66 -6.75
N LEU A 524 7.93 -9.54 -8.03
CA LEU A 524 8.88 -10.46 -8.67
C LEU A 524 10.30 -9.89 -8.55
N SER A 525 11.14 -10.60 -7.81
CA SER A 525 12.57 -10.25 -7.73
C SER A 525 13.25 -10.40 -9.09
N PRO A 526 14.06 -9.42 -9.53
CA PRO A 526 14.85 -9.55 -10.74
C PRO A 526 15.85 -10.71 -10.61
N VAL A 527 16.09 -11.40 -11.72
CA VAL A 527 17.05 -12.52 -11.76
C VAL A 527 18.34 -12.03 -12.38
N SER A 528 19.48 -12.29 -11.72
CA SER A 528 20.80 -11.88 -12.19
C SER A 528 21.64 -13.08 -12.61
N TYR A 529 22.40 -12.91 -13.69
CA TYR A 529 23.46 -13.84 -14.09
C TYR A 529 24.73 -13.08 -14.43
N TYR A 530 25.88 -13.76 -14.35
CA TYR A 530 27.19 -13.17 -14.50
C TYR A 530 27.96 -13.84 -15.64
N GLU A 531 28.61 -13.02 -16.46
CA GLU A 531 29.47 -13.49 -17.54
C GLU A 531 30.82 -12.80 -17.43
N ARG A 532 31.91 -13.53 -17.62
CA ARG A 532 33.26 -12.97 -17.62
C ARG A 532 33.81 -12.98 -19.04
N SER A 533 34.09 -11.80 -19.58
CA SER A 533 34.74 -11.71 -20.89
C SER A 533 36.17 -12.23 -20.80
N THR A 534 36.53 -13.11 -21.73
CA THR A 534 37.88 -13.69 -21.83
C THR A 534 38.92 -12.72 -22.36
N GLU A 535 38.50 -11.62 -23.00
CA GLU A 535 39.41 -10.66 -23.64
C GLU A 535 39.87 -9.55 -22.67
N ASP A 536 38.94 -8.98 -21.90
CA ASP A 536 39.19 -7.80 -21.05
C ASP A 536 39.10 -8.09 -19.54
N ASP A 537 38.94 -9.36 -19.16
CA ASP A 537 38.71 -9.83 -17.78
C ASP A 537 37.54 -9.13 -17.05
N THR A 538 36.68 -8.44 -17.82
CA THR A 538 35.57 -7.65 -17.29
C THR A 538 34.41 -8.56 -16.95
N VAL A 539 33.86 -8.38 -15.74
CA VAL A 539 32.68 -9.12 -15.27
C VAL A 539 31.44 -8.33 -15.63
N PHE A 540 30.57 -8.94 -16.43
CA PHE A 540 29.26 -8.42 -16.77
C PHE A 540 28.22 -9.01 -15.82
N CYS A 541 27.43 -8.14 -15.20
CA CYS A 541 26.27 -8.51 -14.41
C CYS A 541 25.02 -8.16 -15.21
N TYR A 542 24.27 -9.16 -15.64
CA TYR A 542 22.99 -8.98 -16.31
C TYR A 542 21.88 -9.17 -15.30
N THR A 543 21.01 -8.19 -15.16
CA THR A 543 19.85 -8.27 -14.26
C THR A 543 18.58 -8.14 -15.09
N ILE A 544 17.79 -9.21 -15.09
CA ILE A 544 16.58 -9.35 -15.88
C ILE A 544 15.36 -9.16 -14.99
N PHE A 545 14.59 -8.12 -15.27
CA PHE A 545 13.29 -7.86 -14.67
C PHE A 545 12.19 -8.63 -15.41
N VAL A 546 11.06 -8.81 -14.75
CA VAL A 546 9.87 -9.41 -15.36
C VAL A 546 8.88 -8.29 -15.71
N ALA A 547 8.27 -8.38 -16.89
CA ALA A 547 7.14 -7.54 -17.29
C ALA A 547 5.97 -8.40 -17.77
N PHE A 548 4.74 -7.97 -17.51
CA PHE A 548 3.53 -8.60 -17.99
C PHE A 548 2.81 -7.71 -18.99
N ALA A 549 2.37 -8.26 -20.11
CA ALA A 549 1.60 -7.54 -21.11
C ALA A 549 0.19 -7.14 -20.58
N VAL A 550 -0.22 -5.89 -20.80
CA VAL A 550 -1.49 -5.32 -20.30
C VAL A 550 -2.64 -5.52 -21.28
N THR A 551 -2.35 -5.79 -22.56
CA THR A 551 -3.38 -6.02 -23.60
C THR A 551 -3.18 -7.37 -24.30
N PRO A 552 -4.26 -8.14 -24.54
CA PRO A 552 -4.22 -9.19 -25.57
C PRO A 552 -3.96 -8.51 -26.93
N ALA A 553 -3.32 -9.19 -27.90
CA ALA A 553 -3.14 -8.58 -29.21
C ALA A 553 -4.49 -8.14 -29.76
N SER A 554 -4.55 -6.87 -30.18
CA SER A 554 -5.50 -6.45 -31.20
C SER A 554 -5.36 -7.43 -32.38
N GLY A 555 -6.42 -8.20 -32.67
CA GLY A 555 -6.45 -9.25 -33.69
C GLY A 555 -6.23 -8.74 -35.12
N GLY A 556 -5.02 -8.32 -35.42
CA GLY A 556 -4.68 -7.66 -36.68
C GLY A 556 -3.18 -7.44 -36.81
N ALA A 557 -2.39 -8.49 -36.62
CA ALA A 557 -1.06 -8.64 -37.19
C ALA A 557 -0.57 -10.09 -36.95
N ASP A 558 -1.25 -11.07 -37.57
CA ASP A 558 -0.63 -12.36 -37.88
C ASP A 558 0.45 -12.10 -38.94
N GLY A 559 1.58 -11.56 -38.51
CA GLY A 559 2.82 -11.70 -39.25
C GLY A 559 3.30 -13.12 -39.03
N VAL A 560 2.96 -14.03 -39.94
CA VAL A 560 3.47 -15.42 -40.06
C VAL A 560 4.06 -15.94 -38.74
N GLU A 561 3.19 -16.36 -37.83
CA GLU A 561 3.63 -17.04 -36.62
C GLU A 561 4.30 -18.36 -37.03
N ASP A 562 5.60 -18.50 -36.73
CA ASP A 562 6.33 -19.73 -37.00
C ASP A 562 5.67 -20.90 -36.24
N ALA A 563 5.46 -22.02 -36.94
CA ALA A 563 4.80 -23.19 -36.36
C ALA A 563 5.51 -23.67 -35.08
N GLU A 564 4.73 -23.90 -34.02
CA GLU A 564 5.24 -24.36 -32.73
C GLU A 564 6.00 -25.69 -32.89
N CYS A 565 7.29 -25.70 -32.57
CA CYS A 565 8.09 -26.92 -32.56
C CYS A 565 7.77 -27.70 -31.26
N PRO A 566 7.23 -28.93 -31.34
CA PRO A 566 6.73 -29.67 -30.17
C PRO A 566 7.81 -30.18 -29.21
N SER A 567 9.10 -29.98 -29.52
CA SER A 567 10.22 -30.32 -28.62
C SER A 567 10.86 -29.06 -28.05
N GLU A 568 10.59 -28.77 -26.77
CA GLU A 568 11.20 -27.72 -25.92
C GLU A 568 11.24 -26.29 -26.51
N PRO A 569 10.33 -25.37 -26.09
CA PRO A 569 10.14 -24.05 -26.73
C PRO A 569 11.31 -23.05 -26.59
N TYR A 570 12.41 -23.38 -25.89
CA TYR A 570 13.48 -22.42 -25.58
C TYR A 570 14.90 -22.85 -25.98
N ARG A 571 15.07 -23.88 -26.83
CA ARG A 571 16.40 -24.24 -27.40
C ARG A 571 17.04 -23.15 -28.26
N LEU A 572 16.30 -22.09 -28.58
CA LEU A 572 16.73 -20.97 -29.42
C LEU A 572 17.57 -19.91 -28.67
N LEU A 573 17.67 -20.00 -27.34
CA LEU A 573 18.53 -19.13 -26.53
C LEU A 573 20.00 -19.59 -26.54
N ARG A 574 20.89 -18.63 -26.81
CA ARG A 574 22.33 -18.86 -27.02
C ARG A 574 23.04 -19.39 -25.77
N SER A 575 22.88 -18.75 -24.61
CA SER A 575 23.64 -19.10 -23.40
C SER A 575 22.88 -20.06 -22.48
N GLY A 576 23.62 -20.92 -21.76
CA GLY A 576 23.01 -21.80 -20.75
C GLY A 576 22.46 -21.01 -19.57
N GLU A 577 23.12 -19.89 -19.27
CA GLU A 577 22.79 -18.93 -18.22
C GLU A 577 21.46 -18.22 -18.51
N GLU A 578 21.21 -17.78 -19.75
CA GLU A 578 19.90 -17.19 -20.12
C GLU A 578 18.76 -18.22 -20.06
N ARG A 579 19.05 -19.49 -20.37
CA ARG A 579 18.07 -20.57 -20.22
C ARG A 579 17.74 -20.84 -18.76
N GLU A 580 18.73 -20.82 -17.88
CA GLU A 580 18.53 -20.92 -16.43
C GLU A 580 17.69 -19.74 -15.91
N VAL A 581 18.01 -18.52 -16.35
CA VAL A 581 17.24 -17.30 -16.01
C VAL A 581 15.78 -17.43 -16.43
N LEU A 582 15.49 -17.93 -17.64
CA LEU A 582 14.10 -18.19 -18.03
C LEU A 582 13.41 -19.22 -17.13
N GLY A 583 14.11 -20.29 -16.72
CA GLY A 583 13.58 -21.29 -15.80
C GLY A 583 13.27 -20.70 -14.41
N GLN A 584 14.14 -19.84 -13.89
CA GLN A 584 13.93 -19.13 -12.62
C GLN A 584 12.76 -18.15 -12.72
N ILE A 585 12.65 -17.39 -13.81
CA ILE A 585 11.53 -16.48 -14.06
C ILE A 585 10.21 -17.26 -14.20
N LYS A 586 10.20 -18.38 -14.94
CA LYS A 586 9.04 -19.27 -15.04
C LYS A 586 8.56 -19.71 -13.66
N SER A 587 9.48 -20.25 -12.86
CA SER A 587 9.17 -20.71 -11.50
C SER A 587 8.66 -19.58 -10.59
N ALA A 588 9.21 -18.37 -10.71
CA ALA A 588 8.78 -17.22 -9.94
C ALA A 588 7.37 -16.74 -10.33
N VAL A 589 7.05 -16.73 -11.62
CA VAL A 589 5.73 -16.35 -12.14
C VAL A 589 4.68 -17.39 -11.76
N GLN A 590 5.03 -18.68 -11.77
CA GLN A 590 4.15 -19.75 -11.30
C GLN A 590 3.86 -19.62 -9.79
N ARG A 591 4.88 -19.38 -8.96
CA ARG A 591 4.66 -19.13 -7.52
C ARG A 591 3.78 -17.89 -7.27
N ALA A 592 3.99 -16.82 -8.05
CA ALA A 592 3.14 -15.64 -7.95
C ALA A 592 1.69 -15.91 -8.39
N TYR A 593 1.46 -16.79 -9.37
CA TYR A 593 0.12 -17.25 -9.72
C TYR A 593 -0.54 -18.04 -8.59
N MET A 594 0.18 -19.03 -8.03
CA MET A 594 -0.34 -19.87 -6.94
C MET A 594 -0.67 -19.08 -5.68
N ALA A 595 0.11 -18.03 -5.39
CA ALA A 595 -0.15 -17.11 -4.27
C ALA A 595 -1.20 -16.02 -4.58
N GLY A 596 -1.89 -16.08 -5.73
CA GLY A 596 -2.90 -15.09 -6.12
C GLY A 596 -2.35 -13.70 -6.48
N LEU A 597 -1.02 -13.51 -6.51
CA LEU A 597 -0.37 -12.23 -6.83
C LEU A 597 -0.33 -11.92 -8.33
N TYR A 598 -0.44 -12.95 -9.18
CA TYR A 598 -0.54 -12.82 -10.64
C TYR A 598 -1.81 -13.49 -11.14
N ILE A 599 -2.66 -12.73 -11.84
CA ILE A 599 -3.85 -13.25 -12.52
C ILE A 599 -3.62 -13.14 -14.03
N PRO A 600 -3.56 -14.26 -14.77
CA PRO A 600 -3.37 -14.22 -16.21
C PRO A 600 -4.59 -13.60 -16.90
N LEU A 601 -4.37 -12.97 -18.06
CA LEU A 601 -5.47 -12.43 -18.87
C LEU A 601 -6.43 -13.56 -19.29
N ASN A 602 -7.74 -13.27 -19.30
CA ASN A 602 -8.77 -14.26 -19.67
C ASN A 602 -8.44 -14.96 -21.01
N GLY A 603 -8.36 -16.30 -20.99
CA GLY A 603 -8.02 -17.11 -22.16
C GLY A 603 -6.52 -17.24 -22.46
N MET A 604 -5.66 -16.67 -21.62
CA MET A 604 -4.20 -16.78 -21.73
C MET A 604 -3.68 -17.63 -20.56
N GLY A 605 -2.82 -18.62 -20.82
CA GLY A 605 -2.16 -19.42 -19.77
C GLY A 605 -1.11 -18.65 -18.96
N VAL A 606 -0.52 -19.29 -17.95
CA VAL A 606 0.66 -18.74 -17.24
C VAL A 606 1.90 -19.05 -18.08
N PHE A 607 2.97 -18.30 -17.89
CA PHE A 607 4.17 -18.42 -18.69
C PHE A 607 4.66 -19.88 -18.81
N GLY A 608 4.68 -20.40 -20.05
CA GLY A 608 5.06 -21.77 -20.38
C GLY A 608 4.01 -22.87 -20.19
N GLU A 609 2.82 -22.61 -19.63
CA GLU A 609 1.81 -23.65 -19.30
C GLU A 609 0.36 -23.19 -19.47
N ASP A 610 -0.55 -24.13 -19.72
CA ASP A 610 -1.98 -23.87 -19.88
C ASP A 610 -2.68 -23.63 -18.53
N VAL A 611 -3.73 -22.80 -18.41
CA VAL A 611 -4.40 -22.61 -17.09
C VAL A 611 -5.04 -23.92 -16.63
N ALA A 612 -5.61 -24.69 -17.56
CA ALA A 612 -6.12 -26.03 -17.29
C ALA A 612 -4.99 -26.98 -16.89
N ASP A 613 -3.86 -26.92 -17.60
CA ASP A 613 -2.68 -27.71 -17.26
C ASP A 613 -2.10 -27.32 -15.92
N ILE A 614 -2.20 -26.06 -15.44
CA ILE A 614 -1.66 -25.60 -14.15
C ILE A 614 -2.55 -26.00 -12.99
N VAL A 615 -3.86 -26.12 -13.22
CA VAL A 615 -4.77 -26.77 -12.26
C VAL A 615 -4.47 -28.28 -12.21
N ASP A 616 -4.02 -28.88 -13.32
CA ASP A 616 -3.58 -30.28 -13.41
C ASP A 616 -2.08 -30.52 -13.05
N THR A 617 -1.18 -29.52 -13.12
CA THR A 617 0.27 -29.56 -12.81
C THR A 617 0.62 -28.85 -11.50
N ALA A 618 -0.34 -28.20 -10.85
CA ALA A 618 -0.35 -28.05 -9.39
C ALA A 618 -0.38 -29.43 -8.69
N ALA A 619 -0.71 -30.49 -9.43
CA ALA A 619 -0.08 -31.77 -9.17
C ALA A 619 1.39 -31.70 -9.64
N THR A 620 2.28 -31.33 -8.71
CA THR A 620 3.61 -31.94 -8.62
C THR A 620 3.52 -33.42 -8.98
N PRO A 621 4.58 -34.10 -9.48
CA PRO A 621 4.52 -35.54 -9.70
C PRO A 621 3.99 -36.16 -8.43
N ARG A 622 2.70 -36.54 -8.46
CA ARG A 622 2.03 -37.11 -7.31
C ARG A 622 2.82 -38.40 -7.15
N VAL A 623 3.56 -38.49 -6.05
CA VAL A 623 3.42 -39.71 -5.28
C VAL A 623 1.91 -39.81 -5.14
N GLU A 624 1.28 -40.63 -5.97
CA GLU A 624 -0.15 -40.87 -5.89
C GLU A 624 -0.35 -41.45 -4.51
N LEU A 625 -0.59 -40.56 -3.56
CA LEU A 625 -0.98 -40.88 -2.21
C LEU A 625 -2.23 -41.73 -2.38
N PRO A 626 -2.22 -42.98 -1.90
CA PRO A 626 -3.41 -43.81 -1.96
C PRO A 626 -4.57 -43.05 -1.31
N PRO A 627 -5.81 -43.26 -1.79
CA PRO A 627 -6.98 -42.57 -1.25
C PRO A 627 -7.00 -42.68 0.28
N LEU A 628 -7.09 -41.54 0.97
CA LEU A 628 -6.97 -41.42 2.44
C LEU A 628 -8.21 -41.93 3.19
N GLY A 629 -9.01 -42.77 2.53
CA GLY A 629 -10.28 -43.26 3.06
C GLY A 629 -10.06 -44.03 4.36
N GLY A 630 -10.59 -43.49 5.46
CA GLY A 630 -10.48 -44.10 6.80
C GLY A 630 -9.37 -43.52 7.68
N LEU A 631 -8.54 -42.61 7.17
CA LEU A 631 -7.55 -41.89 7.98
C LEU A 631 -8.23 -40.83 8.85
N GLU A 632 -8.06 -40.93 10.17
CA GLU A 632 -8.45 -39.88 11.12
C GLU A 632 -7.28 -38.90 11.29
N LEU A 633 -7.49 -37.66 10.83
CA LEU A 633 -6.48 -36.61 10.88
C LEU A 633 -6.82 -35.69 12.06
N LEU A 634 -6.00 -35.68 13.10
CA LEU A 634 -6.24 -34.84 14.28
C LEU A 634 -5.37 -33.60 14.19
N VAL A 635 -5.98 -32.43 14.13
CA VAL A 635 -5.28 -31.14 14.20
C VAL A 635 -5.33 -30.66 15.65
N ILE A 636 -4.18 -30.44 16.25
CA ILE A 636 -4.05 -30.09 17.67
C ILE A 636 -3.57 -28.66 17.80
N CYS A 637 -4.41 -27.84 18.43
CA CYS A 637 -4.11 -26.47 18.83
C CYS A 637 -3.82 -26.44 20.32
N ALA A 638 -2.65 -25.95 20.72
CA ALA A 638 -2.22 -25.96 22.12
C ALA A 638 -1.76 -24.54 22.56
N PRO A 639 -2.70 -23.60 22.75
CA PRO A 639 -2.38 -22.21 23.05
C PRO A 639 -1.51 -22.08 24.30
N GLY A 640 -0.43 -21.29 24.21
CA GLY A 640 0.51 -21.03 25.30
C GLY A 640 1.39 -22.21 25.74
N MET A 641 1.34 -23.34 25.03
CA MET A 641 2.20 -24.50 25.27
C MET A 641 3.35 -24.55 24.25
N SER A 642 4.50 -25.08 24.64
CA SER A 642 5.59 -25.31 23.67
C SER A 642 5.26 -26.51 22.76
N ALA A 643 5.54 -26.36 21.47
CA ALA A 643 5.30 -27.42 20.48
C ALA A 643 6.07 -28.72 20.83
N ASP A 644 7.26 -28.62 21.45
CA ASP A 644 8.02 -29.77 21.94
C ASP A 644 7.27 -30.56 23.02
N TYR A 645 6.68 -29.85 24.00
CA TYR A 645 5.94 -30.47 25.09
C TYR A 645 4.66 -31.14 24.58
N VAL A 646 3.92 -30.46 23.70
CA VAL A 646 2.69 -30.98 23.08
C VAL A 646 3.00 -32.20 22.22
N THR A 647 4.04 -32.13 21.39
CA THR A 647 4.46 -33.27 20.55
C THR A 647 4.83 -34.47 21.41
N GLY A 648 5.60 -34.27 22.48
CA GLY A 648 5.96 -35.34 23.42
C GLY A 648 4.73 -35.98 24.08
N LEU A 649 3.80 -35.15 24.57
CA LEU A 649 2.57 -35.60 25.22
C LEU A 649 1.67 -36.42 24.28
N ILE A 650 1.53 -35.97 23.03
CA ILE A 650 0.72 -36.64 22.01
C ILE A 650 1.38 -37.93 21.52
N CYS A 651 2.69 -37.94 21.34
CA CYS A 651 3.45 -39.15 21.02
C CYS A 651 3.25 -40.24 22.07
N GLU A 652 3.22 -39.86 23.35
CA GLU A 652 3.04 -40.81 24.46
C GLU A 652 1.60 -41.37 24.54
N ILE A 653 0.59 -40.57 24.20
CA ILE A 653 -0.81 -40.86 24.55
C ILE A 653 -1.67 -41.23 23.34
N VAL A 654 -1.44 -40.64 22.17
CA VAL A 654 -2.37 -40.69 21.03
C VAL A 654 -1.81 -41.51 19.87
N THR A 655 -0.63 -41.15 19.35
CA THR A 655 0.01 -41.84 18.21
C THR A 655 1.48 -41.44 18.13
N ASN A 656 2.33 -42.36 17.68
CA ASN A 656 3.74 -42.06 17.41
C ASN A 656 3.95 -41.21 16.13
N VAL A 657 2.87 -40.93 15.39
CA VAL A 657 2.89 -40.18 14.14
C VAL A 657 2.37 -38.76 14.39
N VAL A 658 3.28 -37.88 14.79
CA VAL A 658 3.00 -36.47 15.05
C VAL A 658 3.83 -35.60 14.11
N VAL A 659 3.17 -34.71 13.40
CA VAL A 659 3.77 -33.74 12.48
C VAL A 659 3.65 -32.36 13.09
N ARG A 660 4.75 -31.62 13.14
CA ARG A 660 4.76 -30.23 13.60
C ARG A 660 4.50 -29.30 12.42
N ILE A 661 3.63 -28.33 12.63
CA ILE A 661 3.22 -27.39 11.58
C ILE A 661 3.46 -25.97 12.07
N SER A 662 4.36 -25.27 11.39
CA SER A 662 4.57 -23.83 11.54
C SER A 662 4.16 -23.09 10.27
N GLU A 663 4.20 -21.75 10.28
CA GLU A 663 3.99 -20.92 9.08
C GLU A 663 4.91 -21.31 7.89
N ALA A 664 6.07 -21.90 8.17
CA ALA A 664 7.04 -22.30 7.15
C ALA A 664 6.78 -23.70 6.57
N SER A 665 5.89 -24.49 7.17
CA SER A 665 5.62 -25.87 6.78
C SER A 665 4.94 -25.94 5.42
N GLN A 666 5.56 -26.63 4.47
CA GLN A 666 4.99 -26.80 3.13
C GLN A 666 3.99 -27.97 3.13
N ARG A 667 2.85 -27.81 2.45
CA ARG A 667 1.84 -28.88 2.26
C ARG A 667 2.44 -30.19 1.73
N THR A 668 3.43 -30.10 0.86
CA THR A 668 4.15 -31.26 0.29
C THR A 668 4.91 -32.07 1.34
N GLU A 669 5.41 -31.44 2.39
CA GLU A 669 6.08 -32.11 3.51
C GLU A 669 5.07 -32.88 4.36
N ILE A 670 3.94 -32.24 4.68
CA ILE A 670 2.82 -32.87 5.41
C ILE A 670 2.30 -34.09 4.64
N GLU A 671 2.13 -33.97 3.32
CA GLU A 671 1.74 -35.06 2.43
C GLU A 671 2.72 -36.24 2.45
N GLN A 672 4.03 -35.96 2.40
CA GLN A 672 5.06 -37.00 2.44
C GLN A 672 5.04 -37.74 3.78
N THR A 673 4.86 -37.01 4.89
CA THR A 673 4.78 -37.63 6.22
C THR A 673 3.50 -38.46 6.37
N ILE A 674 2.36 -37.98 5.88
CA ILE A 674 1.10 -38.75 5.85
C ILE A 674 1.24 -40.01 4.98
N ALA A 675 1.90 -39.91 3.82
CA ALA A 675 2.18 -41.06 2.94
C ALA A 675 3.01 -42.13 3.63
N ALA A 676 4.10 -41.72 4.30
CA ALA A 676 4.96 -42.61 5.05
C ALA A 676 4.21 -43.29 6.22
N SER A 677 3.26 -42.58 6.83
CA SER A 677 2.47 -43.08 7.95
C SER A 677 1.42 -44.10 7.53
N LEU A 678 0.79 -43.88 6.38
CA LEU A 678 -0.12 -44.84 5.75
C LEU A 678 0.62 -46.11 5.32
N SER A 679 1.84 -45.98 4.81
CA SER A 679 2.69 -47.14 4.51
C SER A 679 3.11 -47.93 5.74
N ALA A 680 3.03 -47.32 6.93
CA ALA A 680 3.27 -47.93 8.22
C ALA A 680 1.97 -48.43 8.89
N GLU A 681 0.85 -48.52 8.15
CA GLU A 681 -0.47 -48.98 8.60
C GLU A 681 -1.06 -48.18 9.78
N SER A 682 -0.69 -46.92 9.94
CA SER A 682 -1.30 -46.04 10.96
C SER A 682 -2.67 -45.52 10.49
N ASP A 683 -3.70 -45.67 11.33
CA ASP A 683 -5.06 -45.18 11.08
C ASP A 683 -5.29 -43.74 11.56
N ARG A 684 -4.29 -43.17 12.26
CA ARG A 684 -4.32 -41.83 12.86
C ARG A 684 -3.02 -41.07 12.62
N VAL A 685 -3.16 -39.83 12.16
CA VAL A 685 -2.05 -38.86 12.06
C VAL A 685 -2.43 -37.63 12.86
N VAL A 686 -1.49 -37.11 13.66
CA VAL A 686 -1.68 -35.87 14.40
C VAL A 686 -0.84 -34.75 13.80
N LEU A 687 -1.46 -33.61 13.55
CA LEU A 687 -0.86 -32.37 13.13
C LEU A 687 -0.86 -31.40 14.32
N CYS A 688 0.30 -31.14 14.92
CA CYS A 688 0.45 -30.20 16.02
C CYS A 688 0.80 -28.82 15.47
N LEU A 689 -0.11 -27.86 15.65
CA LEU A 689 0.13 -26.47 15.24
C LEU A 689 1.08 -25.80 16.24
N GLU A 690 2.13 -25.18 15.72
CA GLU A 690 3.02 -24.34 16.49
C GLU A 690 2.35 -23.00 16.83
N PRO A 691 2.75 -22.33 17.92
CA PRO A 691 2.12 -21.07 18.33
C PRO A 691 2.23 -19.96 17.27
N ASP A 692 3.21 -20.01 16.39
CA ASP A 692 3.41 -19.05 15.31
C ASP A 692 2.60 -19.36 14.04
N ALA A 693 1.92 -20.50 13.95
CA ALA A 693 1.07 -20.83 12.81
C ALA A 693 -0.25 -20.05 12.84
N ASP A 694 -0.63 -19.41 11.72
CA ASP A 694 -1.95 -18.81 11.57
C ASP A 694 -3.02 -19.90 11.51
N ILE A 695 -3.72 -20.06 12.63
CA ILE A 695 -4.78 -21.04 12.83
C ILE A 695 -5.96 -20.78 11.87
N GLY A 696 -6.23 -19.52 11.53
CA GLY A 696 -7.30 -19.14 10.60
C GLY A 696 -7.02 -19.66 9.19
N GLU A 697 -5.85 -19.33 8.65
CA GLU A 697 -5.40 -19.75 7.32
C GLU A 697 -5.28 -21.28 7.22
N PHE A 698 -4.72 -21.92 8.25
CA PHE A 698 -4.62 -23.38 8.30
C PHE A 698 -5.99 -24.06 8.31
N SER A 699 -6.96 -23.52 9.05
CA SER A 699 -8.25 -24.19 9.25
C SER A 699 -9.14 -24.20 8.00
N GLU A 700 -9.26 -23.09 7.26
CA GLU A 700 -10.18 -23.07 6.12
C GLU A 700 -9.63 -23.81 4.91
N GLU A 701 -8.37 -23.57 4.53
CA GLU A 701 -7.83 -24.14 3.31
C GLU A 701 -7.37 -25.60 3.46
N GLU A 702 -6.68 -25.94 4.56
CA GLU A 702 -6.13 -27.29 4.74
C GLU A 702 -7.22 -28.29 5.11
N LEU A 703 -8.18 -27.95 5.99
CA LEU A 703 -9.23 -28.91 6.37
C LEU A 703 -10.11 -29.28 5.16
N ILE A 704 -10.43 -28.31 4.29
CA ILE A 704 -11.14 -28.56 3.03
C ILE A 704 -10.30 -29.45 2.12
N TYR A 705 -9.01 -29.18 2.01
CA TYR A 705 -8.08 -29.98 1.22
C TYR A 705 -8.04 -31.45 1.67
N TRP A 706 -7.79 -31.71 2.95
CA TRP A 706 -7.69 -33.07 3.50
C TRP A 706 -9.02 -33.82 3.45
N SER A 707 -10.13 -33.13 3.72
CA SER A 707 -11.48 -33.69 3.60
C SER A 707 -11.80 -34.11 2.17
N SER A 708 -11.43 -33.29 1.17
CA SER A 708 -11.63 -33.61 -0.26
C SER A 708 -10.86 -34.86 -0.72
N ARG A 709 -9.80 -35.24 0.00
CA ARG A 709 -8.98 -36.43 -0.23
C ARG A 709 -9.48 -37.68 0.51
N GLY A 710 -10.58 -37.57 1.26
CA GLY A 710 -11.20 -38.68 1.98
C GLY A 710 -10.71 -38.89 3.42
N ALA A 711 -9.80 -38.05 3.92
CA ALA A 711 -9.44 -38.02 5.33
C ALA A 711 -10.59 -37.41 6.15
N ARG A 712 -10.65 -37.73 7.46
CA ARG A 712 -11.59 -37.13 8.40
C ARG A 712 -10.83 -36.21 9.34
N PRO A 713 -10.64 -34.92 8.98
CA PRO A 713 -10.00 -33.97 9.87
C PRO A 713 -10.87 -33.72 11.10
N ARG A 714 -10.23 -33.60 12.26
CA ARG A 714 -10.84 -33.13 13.51
C ARG A 714 -9.91 -32.16 14.20
N VAL A 715 -10.42 -31.01 14.58
CA VAL A 715 -9.66 -29.97 15.28
C VAL A 715 -9.90 -30.09 16.77
N ILE A 716 -8.81 -30.17 17.54
CA ILE A 716 -8.83 -30.36 18.99
C ILE A 716 -7.99 -29.26 19.64
N THR A 717 -8.61 -28.47 20.51
CA THR A 717 -7.89 -27.53 21.37
C THR A 717 -7.49 -28.19 22.68
N LEU A 718 -6.22 -28.10 23.05
CA LEU A 718 -5.73 -28.51 24.37
C LEU A 718 -5.72 -27.32 25.33
N LEU A 719 -6.29 -27.52 26.52
CA LEU A 719 -6.28 -26.53 27.58
C LEU A 719 -5.33 -26.98 28.72
N ASP A 720 -4.22 -26.25 28.87
CA ASP A 720 -3.35 -26.32 30.05
C ASP A 720 -3.98 -25.50 31.20
N PRO A 721 -4.17 -26.07 32.40
CA PRO A 721 -4.59 -25.30 33.57
C PRO A 721 -3.76 -24.05 33.86
N GLN A 722 -2.44 -24.07 33.59
CA GLN A 722 -1.55 -22.93 33.82
C GLN A 722 -1.83 -21.77 32.85
N LEU A 723 -2.31 -22.06 31.64
CA LEU A 723 -2.72 -21.06 30.66
C LEU A 723 -3.86 -20.19 31.20
N GLY A 724 -4.81 -20.80 31.93
CA GLY A 724 -5.93 -20.07 32.52
C GLY A 724 -5.49 -18.98 33.49
N GLU A 725 -4.45 -19.25 34.28
CA GLU A 725 -3.88 -18.28 35.20
C GLU A 725 -3.09 -17.19 34.45
N GLN A 726 -2.33 -17.56 33.42
CA GLN A 726 -1.52 -16.63 32.60
C GLN A 726 -2.35 -15.66 31.74
N ILE A 727 -3.45 -16.15 31.14
CA ILE A 727 -4.38 -15.31 30.38
C ILE A 727 -5.03 -14.27 31.29
N ILE A 728 -5.40 -14.69 32.51
CA ILE A 728 -6.15 -13.82 33.43
C ILE A 728 -5.21 -12.88 34.20
N SER A 729 -3.94 -13.23 34.40
CA SER A 729 -2.93 -12.34 34.96
C SER A 729 -2.42 -11.25 33.99
N CYS A 730 -2.95 -11.19 32.76
CA CYS A 730 -2.57 -10.25 31.70
C CYS A 730 -1.10 -10.34 31.24
N ASP A 731 -0.44 -11.48 31.43
CA ASP A 731 0.96 -11.66 31.02
C ASP A 731 1.12 -12.10 29.55
N GLN A 732 0.05 -12.57 28.89
CA GLN A 732 0.12 -13.12 27.52
C GLN A 732 -1.13 -12.83 26.66
N ASP A 733 -1.28 -11.60 26.17
CA ASP A 733 -2.37 -11.20 25.25
C ASP A 733 -2.42 -12.06 23.95
N VAL A 734 -1.26 -12.61 23.52
CA VAL A 734 -1.12 -13.52 22.38
C VAL A 734 -1.77 -14.89 22.67
N ALA A 735 -1.60 -15.42 23.88
CA ALA A 735 -2.10 -16.75 24.22
C ALA A 735 -3.64 -16.77 24.33
N LEU A 736 -4.24 -15.67 24.81
CA LEU A 736 -5.69 -15.46 24.78
C LEU A 736 -6.22 -15.42 23.35
N HIS A 737 -5.57 -14.68 22.45
CA HIS A 737 -5.96 -14.60 21.06
C HIS A 737 -5.95 -15.98 20.39
N HIS A 738 -4.89 -16.76 20.60
CA HIS A 738 -4.77 -18.11 20.02
C HIS A 738 -5.79 -19.06 20.63
N PHE A 739 -6.07 -18.94 21.94
CA PHE A 739 -7.10 -19.73 22.59
C PHE A 739 -8.49 -19.48 21.99
N VAL A 740 -8.90 -18.22 21.86
CA VAL A 740 -10.22 -17.85 21.30
C VAL A 740 -10.37 -18.38 19.87
N HIS A 741 -9.39 -18.11 19.00
CA HIS A 741 -9.44 -18.60 17.61
C HIS A 741 -9.44 -20.13 17.52
N SER A 742 -8.58 -20.81 18.29
CA SER A 742 -8.53 -22.28 18.29
C SER A 742 -9.88 -22.88 18.67
N VAL A 743 -10.54 -22.32 19.68
CA VAL A 743 -11.83 -22.78 20.19
C VAL A 743 -12.96 -22.59 19.17
N MET A 744 -13.01 -21.44 18.49
CA MET A 744 -14.06 -21.13 17.51
C MET A 744 -14.11 -22.13 16.35
N ILE A 745 -12.97 -22.74 16.00
CA ILE A 745 -12.87 -23.71 14.90
C ILE A 745 -12.76 -25.17 15.37
N SER A 746 -12.68 -25.42 16.69
CA SER A 746 -12.46 -26.76 17.22
C SER A 746 -13.72 -27.60 17.28
N ASP A 747 -13.59 -28.89 16.99
CA ASP A 747 -14.64 -29.89 17.26
C ASP A 747 -14.69 -30.28 18.74
N ALA A 748 -13.53 -30.24 19.42
CA ALA A 748 -13.41 -30.58 20.82
C ALA A 748 -12.37 -29.73 21.55
N LEU A 749 -12.60 -29.47 22.84
CA LEU A 749 -11.60 -28.94 23.77
C LEU A 749 -11.33 -29.97 24.85
N VAL A 750 -10.06 -30.29 25.04
CA VAL A 750 -9.60 -31.32 25.98
C VAL A 750 -8.65 -30.72 27.00
N THR A 751 -8.95 -30.88 28.28
CA THR A 751 -8.02 -30.45 29.34
C THR A 751 -6.92 -31.49 29.56
N ILE A 752 -5.69 -31.03 29.84
CA ILE A 752 -4.57 -31.94 30.15
C ILE A 752 -4.83 -32.68 31.48
N ASN A 753 -5.40 -31.99 32.47
CA ASN A 753 -5.74 -32.60 33.76
C ASN A 753 -6.92 -33.58 33.63
N ASN A 754 -6.76 -34.75 34.24
CA ASN A 754 -7.76 -35.82 34.23
C ASN A 754 -8.88 -35.63 35.28
N GLU A 755 -8.63 -34.86 36.34
CA GLU A 755 -9.54 -34.71 37.47
C GLU A 755 -10.23 -33.34 37.48
N VAL A 756 -11.53 -33.33 37.18
CA VAL A 756 -12.40 -32.13 37.22
C VAL A 756 -12.36 -31.42 38.58
N GLN A 757 -12.10 -32.16 39.66
CA GLN A 757 -11.99 -31.65 41.03
C GLN A 757 -10.78 -30.72 41.23
N GLN A 758 -9.79 -30.79 40.33
CA GLN A 758 -8.57 -29.97 40.39
C GLN A 758 -8.67 -28.70 39.53
N PHE A 759 -9.80 -28.46 38.85
CA PHE A 759 -9.97 -27.29 38.00
C PHE A 759 -10.10 -26.02 38.83
N THR A 760 -9.25 -25.04 38.55
CA THR A 760 -9.32 -23.72 39.17
C THR A 760 -10.50 -22.90 38.63
N ALA A 761 -10.84 -21.80 39.30
CA ALA A 761 -11.87 -20.87 38.81
C ALA A 761 -11.54 -20.32 37.42
N HIS A 762 -10.25 -20.08 37.13
CA HIS A 762 -9.73 -19.63 35.84
C HIS A 762 -10.04 -20.63 34.72
N VAL A 763 -9.76 -21.93 34.95
CA VAL A 763 -10.04 -23.00 34.00
C VAL A 763 -11.54 -23.12 33.72
N TRP A 764 -12.38 -23.08 34.76
CA TRP A 764 -13.83 -23.07 34.58
C TRP A 764 -14.33 -21.82 33.86
N GLY A 765 -13.68 -20.67 34.05
CA GLY A 765 -13.92 -19.45 33.30
C GLY A 765 -13.67 -19.64 31.81
N LEU A 766 -12.52 -20.15 31.44
CA LEU A 766 -12.18 -20.41 30.03
C LEU A 766 -13.05 -21.48 29.39
N LEU A 767 -13.44 -22.54 30.11
CA LEU A 767 -14.39 -23.54 29.62
C LEU A 767 -15.78 -22.94 29.34
N LYS A 768 -16.23 -22.01 30.18
CA LYS A 768 -17.49 -21.27 29.95
C LYS A 768 -17.38 -20.34 28.75
N LEU A 769 -16.28 -19.61 28.63
CA LEU A 769 -16.00 -18.78 27.46
C LEU A 769 -15.98 -19.64 26.20
N ALA A 770 -15.32 -20.79 26.24
CA ALA A 770 -15.20 -21.67 25.08
C ALA A 770 -16.55 -22.21 24.62
N HIS A 771 -17.41 -22.62 25.57
CA HIS A 771 -18.77 -23.03 25.25
C HIS A 771 -19.60 -21.88 24.66
N ALA A 772 -19.43 -20.65 25.14
CA ALA A 772 -20.14 -19.48 24.61
C ALA A 772 -19.63 -19.02 23.23
N LEU A 773 -18.38 -19.33 22.89
CA LEU A 773 -17.79 -19.05 21.58
C LEU A 773 -18.18 -20.07 20.51
N ASN A 774 -18.40 -21.32 20.92
CA ASN A 774 -18.72 -22.43 20.05
C ASN A 774 -19.68 -23.39 20.78
N ASP A 775 -20.96 -23.24 20.50
CA ASP A 775 -22.03 -24.04 21.14
C ASP A 775 -21.92 -25.54 20.79
N ASP A 776 -21.32 -25.87 19.65
CA ASP A 776 -21.13 -27.25 19.17
C ASP A 776 -19.85 -27.91 19.72
N LEU A 777 -19.04 -27.18 20.50
CA LEU A 777 -17.77 -27.66 21.02
C LEU A 777 -17.94 -28.78 22.07
N ALA A 778 -17.36 -29.95 21.80
CA ALA A 778 -17.34 -31.04 22.76
C ALA A 778 -16.23 -30.84 23.82
N LEU A 779 -16.62 -30.70 25.09
CA LEU A 779 -15.66 -30.52 26.18
C LEU A 779 -15.32 -31.85 26.87
N TYR A 780 -14.04 -32.14 27.04
CA TYR A 780 -13.55 -33.33 27.73
C TYR A 780 -12.51 -32.99 28.80
N SER A 781 -12.59 -33.68 29.94
CA SER A 781 -11.51 -33.69 30.93
C SER A 781 -10.60 -34.91 30.74
N GLY A 782 -9.31 -34.64 30.66
CA GLY A 782 -8.26 -35.63 30.59
C GLY A 782 -8.02 -36.17 29.20
N LEU A 783 -6.78 -36.04 28.72
CA LEU A 783 -6.38 -36.44 27.37
C LEU A 783 -6.53 -37.96 27.12
N VAL A 784 -6.31 -38.77 28.16
CA VAL A 784 -6.31 -40.24 28.11
C VAL A 784 -7.70 -40.83 28.30
N ALA A 785 -8.41 -40.41 29.35
CA ALA A 785 -9.69 -41.02 29.73
C ALA A 785 -10.92 -40.32 29.13
N ARG A 786 -10.76 -39.06 28.66
CA ARG A 786 -11.76 -38.24 27.94
C ARG A 786 -13.16 -38.32 28.54
N HIS A 787 -13.30 -37.83 29.77
CA HIS A 787 -14.61 -37.76 30.41
C HIS A 787 -15.34 -36.51 29.88
N PRO A 788 -16.54 -36.62 29.30
CA PRO A 788 -17.29 -35.46 28.87
C PRO A 788 -17.61 -34.57 30.07
N ILE A 789 -17.38 -33.28 29.92
CA ILE A 789 -17.67 -32.27 30.95
C ILE A 789 -18.68 -31.26 30.41
N SER A 790 -19.51 -30.74 31.30
CA SER A 790 -20.40 -29.62 31.00
C SER A 790 -20.05 -28.46 31.92
N PRO A 791 -19.93 -27.22 31.40
CA PRO A 791 -19.65 -26.09 32.25
C PRO A 791 -20.84 -25.86 33.19
N PRO A 792 -20.61 -25.58 34.48
CA PRO A 792 -21.69 -25.39 35.42
C PRO A 792 -22.48 -24.12 35.08
N ALA A 793 -23.80 -24.26 34.90
CA ALA A 793 -24.71 -23.15 34.56
C ALA A 793 -24.71 -21.98 35.55
N SER A 794 -24.23 -22.20 36.80
CA SER A 794 -24.00 -21.15 37.79
C SER A 794 -22.87 -21.54 38.75
N PRO A 795 -21.96 -20.63 39.13
CA PRO A 795 -20.91 -20.92 40.11
C PRO A 795 -21.44 -21.28 41.51
N LEU A 796 -22.73 -21.04 41.78
CA LEU A 796 -23.37 -21.27 43.09
C LEU A 796 -24.09 -22.63 43.20
N ALA A 797 -24.34 -23.34 42.09
CA ALA A 797 -25.24 -24.51 42.09
C ALA A 797 -24.54 -25.86 42.28
N SER A 798 -23.25 -25.96 41.99
CA SER A 798 -22.45 -27.16 42.24
C SER A 798 -21.61 -26.95 43.49
N GLY A 799 -21.98 -27.60 44.61
CA GLY A 799 -21.22 -27.62 45.87
C GLY A 799 -19.84 -28.29 45.80
N ILE A 800 -19.18 -28.21 44.63
CA ILE A 800 -17.85 -28.75 44.30
C ILE A 800 -16.77 -27.67 44.50
N LEU A 801 -17.15 -26.38 44.52
CA LEU A 801 -16.23 -25.28 44.84
C LEU A 801 -16.24 -25.02 46.35
N THR A 802 -15.31 -25.62 47.10
CA THR A 802 -14.92 -25.05 48.39
C THR A 802 -14.27 -23.69 48.12
N PRO A 803 -14.80 -22.58 48.66
CA PRO A 803 -14.28 -21.25 48.40
C PRO A 803 -13.03 -21.03 49.26
N SER A 804 -11.90 -21.58 48.85
CA SER A 804 -10.60 -21.13 49.37
C SER A 804 -10.19 -19.88 48.59
N SER A 805 -10.56 -18.73 49.16
CA SER A 805 -9.84 -17.43 49.16
C SER A 805 -9.35 -16.86 47.81
N GLU A 806 -9.92 -15.74 47.34
CA GLU A 806 -9.59 -14.38 47.84
C GLU A 806 -9.94 -13.23 46.87
N SER A 807 -10.21 -13.48 45.58
CA SER A 807 -10.36 -12.37 44.62
C SER A 807 -11.79 -12.03 44.18
N GLY A 808 -12.79 -12.89 44.34
CA GLY A 808 -14.18 -12.57 43.91
C GLY A 808 -14.37 -12.31 42.41
N HIS A 809 -13.37 -12.60 41.58
CA HIS A 809 -13.44 -12.43 40.13
C HIS A 809 -14.06 -13.67 39.47
N SER A 810 -14.90 -13.46 38.46
CA SER A 810 -15.49 -14.51 37.65
C SER A 810 -15.74 -14.05 36.21
N LEU A 811 -16.05 -14.99 35.31
CA LEU A 811 -16.45 -14.66 33.95
C LEU A 811 -17.85 -14.03 33.96
N HIS A 812 -17.96 -12.87 33.33
CA HIS A 812 -19.20 -12.15 33.14
C HIS A 812 -19.42 -11.84 31.66
N GLU A 813 -20.67 -11.99 31.22
CA GLU A 813 -21.14 -11.50 29.93
C GLU A 813 -21.82 -10.14 30.15
N ILE A 814 -21.44 -9.15 29.36
CA ILE A 814 -22.04 -7.83 29.31
C ILE A 814 -22.52 -7.60 27.88
N SER A 815 -23.84 -7.55 27.71
CA SER A 815 -24.48 -7.41 26.40
C SER A 815 -25.29 -6.12 26.39
N VAL A 816 -24.90 -5.17 25.53
CA VAL A 816 -25.53 -3.86 25.41
C VAL A 816 -26.19 -3.75 24.05
N HIS A 817 -27.47 -3.40 24.01
CA HIS A 817 -28.29 -3.34 22.79
C HIS A 817 -28.95 -1.96 22.62
N ARG A 818 -28.98 -1.44 21.40
CA ARG A 818 -29.56 -0.15 21.00
C ARG A 818 -30.22 -0.28 19.63
N SER A 819 -31.53 -0.21 19.57
CA SER A 819 -32.32 -0.42 18.35
C SER A 819 -32.93 0.85 17.76
N GLU A 820 -32.80 1.99 18.44
CA GLU A 820 -33.56 3.20 18.08
C GLU A 820 -32.78 4.17 17.20
N ARG A 821 -31.44 4.21 17.29
CA ARG A 821 -30.63 5.21 16.60
C ARG A 821 -29.34 4.60 16.05
N PRO A 822 -28.90 5.03 14.85
CA PRO A 822 -27.62 4.61 14.33
C PRO A 822 -26.47 5.29 15.09
N ILE A 823 -25.34 4.58 15.15
CA ILE A 823 -24.06 5.06 15.68
C ILE A 823 -23.35 5.92 14.64
N VAL A 824 -22.82 7.06 15.07
CA VAL A 824 -22.01 7.94 14.22
C VAL A 824 -20.58 7.39 14.16
N ALA A 825 -20.10 7.04 12.97
CA ALA A 825 -18.78 6.41 12.79
C ALA A 825 -17.61 7.24 13.37
N SER A 826 -17.67 8.57 13.31
CA SER A 826 -16.64 9.43 13.91
C SER A 826 -16.59 9.35 15.44
N ARG A 827 -17.71 9.02 16.10
CA ARG A 827 -17.79 8.83 17.54
C ARG A 827 -17.35 7.43 17.98
N LEU A 828 -17.36 6.47 17.05
CA LEU A 828 -16.83 5.11 17.25
C LEU A 828 -15.29 5.06 17.12
N ALA A 829 -14.70 5.97 16.32
CA ALA A 829 -13.25 6.00 16.04
C ALA A 829 -12.32 5.89 17.28
N PRO A 830 -12.59 6.54 18.44
CA PRO A 830 -11.74 6.39 19.61
C PRO A 830 -11.66 4.97 20.17
N LEU A 831 -12.68 4.13 19.93
CA LEU A 831 -12.65 2.71 20.33
C LEU A 831 -11.91 1.83 19.32
N LEU A 832 -11.68 2.33 18.10
CA LEU A 832 -10.96 1.64 17.03
C LEU A 832 -9.46 1.97 17.01
N ASP A 833 -9.08 3.08 17.63
CA ASP A 833 -7.68 3.47 17.80
C ASP A 833 -6.93 2.50 18.74
N ASP A 834 -5.63 2.33 18.53
CA ASP A 834 -4.76 1.53 19.41
C ASP A 834 -4.94 2.00 20.86
N MET A 835 -5.16 1.05 21.79
CA MET A 835 -5.49 1.27 23.21
C MET A 835 -6.85 1.94 23.49
N GLY A 836 -7.76 1.98 22.51
CA GLY A 836 -9.10 2.59 22.66
C GLY A 836 -9.95 2.03 23.81
N LEU A 837 -9.69 0.79 24.26
CA LEU A 837 -10.39 0.15 25.39
C LEU A 837 -9.61 0.24 26.72
N GLU A 838 -8.53 1.01 26.82
CA GLU A 838 -7.71 1.10 28.04
C GLU A 838 -8.54 1.48 29.28
N GLY A 839 -9.55 2.33 29.12
CA GLY A 839 -10.50 2.66 30.20
C GLY A 839 -11.29 1.46 30.71
N CYS A 840 -11.60 0.49 29.84
CA CYS A 840 -12.32 -0.74 30.19
C CYS A 840 -11.40 -1.73 30.93
N TYR A 841 -10.16 -1.87 30.47
CA TYR A 841 -9.16 -2.77 31.08
C TYR A 841 -8.77 -2.40 32.52
N LYS A 842 -9.11 -1.19 33.00
CA LYS A 842 -8.93 -0.79 34.41
C LYS A 842 -9.88 -1.48 35.37
N HIS A 843 -11.01 -1.98 34.87
CA HIS A 843 -12.09 -2.54 35.69
C HIS A 843 -12.27 -4.04 35.49
N ALA A 844 -11.78 -4.60 34.37
CA ALA A 844 -11.86 -6.01 34.04
C ALA A 844 -10.80 -6.43 33.02
N THR A 845 -10.47 -7.71 32.94
CA THR A 845 -9.73 -8.28 31.81
C THR A 845 -10.74 -8.64 30.71
N LEU A 846 -10.69 -7.98 29.56
CA LEU A 846 -11.55 -8.30 28.42
C LEU A 846 -10.97 -9.52 27.70
N LEU A 847 -11.74 -10.61 27.65
CA LEU A 847 -11.34 -11.87 27.04
C LEU A 847 -11.82 -11.99 25.60
N TRP A 848 -13.03 -11.52 25.32
CA TRP A 848 -13.60 -11.48 23.98
C TRP A 848 -14.63 -10.37 23.83
N ALA A 849 -14.77 -9.83 22.62
CA ALA A 849 -15.88 -8.96 22.27
C ALA A 849 -16.31 -9.22 20.83
N HIS A 850 -17.62 -9.23 20.61
CA HIS A 850 -18.19 -9.19 19.28
C HIS A 850 -19.45 -8.33 19.28
N GLY A 851 -19.85 -7.84 18.12
CA GLY A 851 -21.08 -7.07 18.01
C GLY A 851 -21.42 -6.74 16.57
N GLU A 852 -22.64 -6.25 16.39
CA GLU A 852 -23.05 -5.61 15.15
C GLU A 852 -23.42 -4.16 15.46
N VAL A 853 -23.02 -3.22 14.63
CA VAL A 853 -23.38 -1.81 14.77
C VAL A 853 -24.13 -1.32 13.54
N TRP A 854 -25.26 -0.68 13.80
CA TRP A 854 -25.98 0.08 12.81
C TRP A 854 -25.34 1.46 12.69
N GLN A 855 -24.67 1.72 11.57
CA GLN A 855 -23.94 2.97 11.35
C GLN A 855 -24.77 3.99 10.59
N ALA A 856 -24.66 5.26 10.98
CA ALA A 856 -25.44 6.36 10.39
C ALA A 856 -25.01 6.64 8.94
N ASP A 857 -23.73 6.50 8.65
CA ASP A 857 -23.14 6.72 7.33
C ASP A 857 -23.26 5.52 6.39
N ARG A 858 -23.60 4.34 6.92
CA ARG A 858 -23.82 3.10 6.17
C ARG A 858 -25.10 2.39 6.67
N PRO A 859 -26.29 2.98 6.48
CA PRO A 859 -27.51 2.48 7.10
C PRO A 859 -27.98 1.13 6.55
N ASP A 860 -27.50 0.73 5.36
CA ASP A 860 -27.93 -0.49 4.66
C ASP A 860 -26.99 -1.69 4.90
N ILE A 861 -25.85 -1.47 5.58
CA ILE A 861 -24.83 -2.50 5.81
C ILE A 861 -24.58 -2.66 7.31
N ARG A 862 -24.40 -3.90 7.78
CA ARG A 862 -24.01 -4.18 9.17
C ARG A 862 -22.53 -3.86 9.36
N GLY A 863 -22.17 -3.13 10.41
CA GLY A 863 -20.77 -3.06 10.85
C GLY A 863 -20.50 -4.18 11.84
N VAL A 864 -19.55 -5.07 11.58
CA VAL A 864 -19.18 -6.15 12.51
C VAL A 864 -18.06 -5.65 13.41
N LEU A 865 -18.29 -5.64 14.72
CA LEU A 865 -17.28 -5.32 15.71
C LEU A 865 -16.65 -6.61 16.24
N ALA A 866 -15.32 -6.63 16.32
CA ALA A 866 -14.54 -7.69 16.95
C ALA A 866 -13.47 -7.10 17.88
N LEU A 867 -13.10 -7.81 18.94
CA LEU A 867 -12.00 -7.40 19.82
C LEU A 867 -10.64 -7.69 19.16
N ASN A 868 -9.79 -6.68 19.07
CA ASN A 868 -8.36 -6.89 18.87
C ASN A 868 -7.66 -6.83 20.23
N SER A 869 -7.44 -8.00 20.84
CA SER A 869 -6.83 -8.11 22.17
C SER A 869 -5.39 -7.59 22.19
N LEU A 870 -4.61 -7.79 21.11
CA LEU A 870 -3.22 -7.33 20.99
C LEU A 870 -3.10 -5.81 21.03
N ARG A 871 -4.06 -5.10 20.42
CA ARG A 871 -4.09 -3.63 20.36
C ARG A 871 -5.03 -3.00 21.39
N ARG A 872 -5.74 -3.83 22.16
CA ARG A 872 -6.74 -3.42 23.16
C ARG A 872 -7.74 -2.41 22.59
N CYS A 873 -8.22 -2.68 21.39
CA CYS A 873 -9.20 -1.86 20.68
C CYS A 873 -10.25 -2.76 20.01
N LEU A 874 -11.32 -2.16 19.51
CA LEU A 874 -12.28 -2.83 18.64
C LEU A 874 -11.83 -2.68 17.18
N VAL A 875 -12.10 -3.69 16.38
CA VAL A 875 -11.97 -3.65 14.93
C VAL A 875 -13.37 -3.65 14.36
N LEU A 876 -13.59 -2.81 13.36
CA LEU A 876 -14.85 -2.70 12.64
C LEU A 876 -14.64 -3.22 11.22
N GLU A 877 -15.37 -4.26 10.86
CA GLU A 877 -15.40 -4.85 9.53
C GLU A 877 -16.77 -4.65 8.88
N GLU A 878 -16.80 -4.77 7.56
CA GLU A 878 -18.04 -4.66 6.79
C GLU A 878 -18.75 -6.02 6.80
N GLY A 879 -19.95 -6.06 7.39
CA GLY A 879 -20.79 -7.24 7.46
C GLY A 879 -21.76 -7.36 6.28
N SER A 880 -22.68 -8.32 6.39
CA SER A 880 -23.76 -8.48 5.42
C SER A 880 -24.73 -7.29 5.44
N PRO A 881 -25.46 -7.04 4.34
CA PRO A 881 -26.54 -6.06 4.35
C PRO A 881 -27.62 -6.39 5.38
N TRP A 882 -28.34 -5.38 5.85
CA TRP A 882 -29.52 -5.60 6.68
C TRP A 882 -30.62 -6.24 5.83
N ASP A 883 -31.02 -7.47 6.18
CA ASP A 883 -32.33 -8.00 5.77
C ASP A 883 -33.45 -7.12 6.37
N ASN A 884 -34.71 -7.26 5.94
CA ASN A 884 -35.86 -6.41 6.34
C ASN A 884 -36.20 -6.38 7.85
N GLU A 885 -35.26 -6.71 8.73
CA GLU A 885 -35.29 -6.72 10.18
C GLU A 885 -35.08 -5.33 10.79
N CYS A 886 -35.43 -5.19 12.07
CA CYS A 886 -35.15 -3.97 12.85
C CYS A 886 -33.64 -3.78 13.03
N ARG A 887 -33.11 -2.72 12.42
CA ARG A 887 -31.71 -2.31 12.54
C ARG A 887 -31.39 -2.02 13.99
N SER A 888 -30.33 -2.63 14.51
CA SER A 888 -29.93 -2.42 15.90
C SER A 888 -28.42 -2.59 16.07
N SER A 889 -27.86 -1.84 16.99
CA SER A 889 -26.48 -1.98 17.42
C SER A 889 -26.45 -2.82 18.69
N PHE A 890 -25.64 -3.86 18.73
CA PHE A 890 -25.34 -4.59 19.95
C PHE A 890 -23.87 -4.91 20.06
N VAL A 891 -23.37 -4.92 21.29
CA VAL A 891 -22.01 -5.34 21.62
C VAL A 891 -22.09 -6.27 22.82
N THR A 892 -21.48 -7.44 22.66
CA THR A 892 -21.35 -8.46 23.70
C THR A 892 -19.88 -8.57 24.08
N LEU A 893 -19.62 -8.45 25.38
CA LEU A 893 -18.29 -8.48 25.98
C LEU A 893 -18.21 -9.60 27.00
N TYR A 894 -17.21 -10.46 26.86
CA TYR A 894 -16.85 -11.48 27.83
C TYR A 894 -15.66 -10.99 28.65
N VAL A 895 -15.88 -10.80 29.94
CA VAL A 895 -14.91 -10.14 30.81
C VAL A 895 -14.67 -10.94 32.08
N TRP A 896 -13.41 -10.95 32.52
CA TRP A 896 -13.04 -11.47 33.83
C TRP A 896 -12.94 -10.32 34.83
N ALA A 897 -13.88 -10.25 35.77
CA ALA A 897 -14.02 -9.12 36.68
C ALA A 897 -14.62 -9.55 38.03
N THR A 898 -14.48 -8.69 39.04
CA THR A 898 -15.37 -8.73 40.21
C THR A 898 -16.77 -8.27 39.83
N THR A 899 -17.76 -8.56 40.68
CA THR A 899 -19.12 -8.04 40.51
C THR A 899 -19.15 -6.51 40.40
N ASP A 900 -18.34 -5.81 41.20
CA ASP A 900 -18.23 -4.34 41.17
C ASP A 900 -17.56 -3.86 39.88
N GLY A 901 -16.48 -4.51 39.44
CA GLY A 901 -15.80 -4.21 38.17
C GLY A 901 -16.71 -4.40 36.96
N ARG A 902 -17.53 -5.46 36.96
CA ARG A 902 -18.57 -5.70 35.95
C ARG A 902 -19.57 -4.55 35.91
N THR A 903 -20.11 -4.13 37.06
CA THR A 903 -21.12 -3.06 37.11
C THR A 903 -20.55 -1.72 36.65
N GLU A 904 -19.31 -1.39 37.01
CA GLU A 904 -18.66 -0.17 36.52
C GLU A 904 -18.36 -0.24 35.02
N LEU A 905 -17.88 -1.38 34.53
CA LEU A 905 -17.63 -1.56 33.10
C LEU A 905 -18.93 -1.47 32.28
N GLU A 906 -20.01 -2.08 32.75
CA GLU A 906 -21.32 -1.99 32.12
C GLU A 906 -21.82 -0.53 32.05
N LYS A 907 -21.62 0.27 33.11
CA LYS A 907 -21.93 1.71 33.08
C LYS A 907 -21.09 2.45 32.04
N ILE A 908 -19.78 2.19 31.98
CA ILE A 908 -18.85 2.82 31.03
C ILE A 908 -19.26 2.52 29.59
N ILE A 909 -19.53 1.25 29.27
CA ILE A 909 -19.94 0.84 27.92
C ILE A 909 -21.29 1.46 27.54
N ASN A 910 -22.25 1.49 28.47
CA ASN A 910 -23.54 2.15 28.23
C ASN A 910 -23.36 3.65 27.94
N ILE A 911 -22.56 4.37 28.73
CA ILE A 911 -22.27 5.80 28.50
C ILE A 911 -21.56 6.01 27.16
N LEU A 912 -20.58 5.17 26.83
CA LEU A 912 -19.85 5.24 25.58
C LEU A 912 -20.78 5.05 24.39
N LEU A 913 -21.57 3.97 24.37
CA LEU A 913 -22.50 3.69 23.28
C LEU A 913 -23.60 4.75 23.17
N ASP A 914 -24.14 5.25 24.28
CA ASP A 914 -25.14 6.32 24.28
C ASP A 914 -24.57 7.63 23.72
N SER A 915 -23.31 7.94 24.02
CA SER A 915 -22.63 9.11 23.45
C SER A 915 -22.39 9.01 21.94
N MET A 916 -22.36 7.79 21.41
CA MET A 916 -22.12 7.51 19.99
C MET A 916 -23.39 7.51 19.14
N LEU A 917 -24.57 7.46 19.76
CA LEU A 917 -25.84 7.55 19.04
C LEU A 917 -26.00 8.92 18.36
N SER A 918 -26.53 8.91 17.15
CA SER A 918 -26.91 10.14 16.43
C SER A 918 -27.96 10.94 17.22
N ASP A 919 -27.88 12.27 17.09
CA ASP A 919 -28.89 13.15 17.68
C ASP A 919 -30.22 12.96 16.94
N PRO A 920 -31.37 13.09 17.63
CA PRO A 920 -32.68 12.81 17.04
C PRO A 920 -33.04 13.77 15.88
N THR A 921 -32.31 14.87 15.72
CA THR A 921 -32.43 15.80 14.59
C THR A 921 -31.57 15.44 13.38
N GLU A 922 -30.57 14.55 13.52
CA GLU A 922 -29.71 14.07 12.43
C GLU A 922 -30.22 12.76 11.80
N ALA A 923 -31.15 12.06 12.46
CA ALA A 923 -31.69 10.76 12.03
C ALA A 923 -32.91 10.84 11.10
N LEU A 924 -33.28 12.04 10.61
CA LEU A 924 -34.42 12.31 9.73
C LEU A 924 -34.01 12.70 8.32
#